data_AF-A0A024UMV3-F1
#
_entry.id   AF-A0A024UMV3-F1
#
_cell.length_a   1.000
_cell.length_b   1.000
_cell.length_c   1.000
_cell.angle_alpha   90.00
_cell.angle_beta   90.00
_cell.angle_gamma   90.00
#
_symmetry.space_group_name_H-M   'P 1'
#
loop_
_entity.id
_entity.type
_entity.pdbx_description
1 polymer ?
#
loop_
_entity_poly.entity_id
_entity_poly.type
_entity_poly.pdbx_seq_one_letter_code
_entity_poly.pdbx_strand_id
1 'polypeptide(L)'
;MDDEASTSKSVRMNARKEVDQHEAAVAVEFANSSRWIDAAEYERLASIMAREKEDEFRKSQPALQLHKPKTKSWHPPARVPLHKRKQPDLAIPEALKSVAAPAPPPKHNFPSPLTQGHRTIKLRESIQMREKQSSMVSLRLANKDLYATLVERFRHNTTMEPASPVKSIMDVNNVHTIEDAILYFLCEKHRRNILYFQLEKQKPNDSVFRPYDLVHIPPLTQNNKEEHYVMGPTNMVHYKANENVECIPVAEWVYHSHMFDHLLKGIPLFQQLLRRRMFASWCLNVKLRLYRETRMQLCRTLHFARPHFQQALRTIHDVSTTIRRICALDVTSDATSKAITLNEWNHLHETKVGVIESQLNDAKAMVHVALYTLVESIRDDGSPDLLLEQLDNADMYKMRQAYPPWKSIPIVALKQFKQDNKTLVTQAKRDLVLLPSLFRLLQYVFTESLYFMVLASINRLHMQFSAAQGCSITVAVSFLLQDANGMVLEPSEADMLHHSMEALSRLIALSNSYSSEYRLVEYLTPREISDAVPDGHIVPGMRLVDLLKLDSNFHTKVQNIRMAIKVAFTKVATQVKSFEMLRPIYGALQDPSEELPTMGNLSNYMVNLPNLLKSIHTKIGRLDAWQHQCHKTQASWNIGFLEIHCRHIISELLERINNQRIVAHQLLTDLTTQGILQCVTSLKDAITVMDERPQTTEAFCEQRRCIRTLSDNEKQLLQEIRMVEEAYKALRTNCPAAASDCIGQFNLIHALQAKYNLSFQANIKFSKKMLPVIGQQVAQALQKFTAQCKRILNALEANATVRNTQVFATGKADFESRLNPLNEIKSELDSIADAAVTYYDYQKIMGIKVTPIILLESARVLWLEVHDVWTLCQQWRLTHAMMHAHKFIVQSWLKNQAATKDFLVRSESLKCRFENKIFFAIQAELHAFLKQLDLAVELGAPYIKPLHWEQIFKVRGLYIDQRTD
;
A
#
# COMPACT_ATOMS: atom_id res chain seq x y z
N MET A 1 72.41 -0.95 64.13
CA MET A 1 73.37 -1.20 63.04
C MET A 1 72.69 -0.87 61.72
N ASP A 2 72.39 0.41 61.56
CA ASP A 2 73.06 1.37 60.68
C ASP A 2 73.36 1.00 59.22
N ASP A 3 73.02 2.02 58.42
CA ASP A 3 73.48 2.48 57.12
C ASP A 3 72.89 1.82 55.87
N GLU A 4 71.97 2.43 55.12
CA GLU A 4 71.84 3.78 54.50
C GLU A 4 72.14 3.77 52.98
N ALA A 5 71.08 4.09 52.23
CA ALA A 5 71.05 4.99 51.08
C ALA A 5 71.93 4.69 49.84
N SER A 6 71.39 4.00 48.82
CA SER A 6 71.77 4.26 47.40
C SER A 6 70.85 3.64 46.34
N THR A 7 69.57 4.01 46.26
CA THR A 7 68.71 3.68 45.09
C THR A 7 67.90 4.86 44.54
N SER A 8 67.87 6.00 45.26
CA SER A 8 67.08 7.17 44.83
C SER A 8 67.83 8.11 43.86
N LYS A 9 69.14 7.93 43.65
CA LYS A 9 69.97 8.83 42.82
C LYS A 9 70.05 8.42 41.35
N SER A 10 69.97 7.12 41.03
CA SER A 10 69.96 6.64 39.64
C SER A 10 68.62 6.90 38.95
N VAL A 11 67.51 6.74 39.67
CA VAL A 11 66.14 7.00 39.17
C VAL A 11 65.93 8.50 38.89
N ARG A 12 66.49 9.38 39.73
CA ARG A 12 66.45 10.85 39.50
C ARG A 12 67.28 11.31 38.29
N MET A 13 68.35 10.60 37.95
CA MET A 13 69.21 10.95 36.80
C MET A 13 68.61 10.50 35.46
N ASN A 14 67.85 9.41 35.42
CA ASN A 14 67.11 9.00 34.22
C ASN A 14 65.88 9.89 33.98
N ALA A 15 65.15 10.26 35.04
CA ALA A 15 64.02 11.19 34.93
C ALA A 15 64.46 12.60 34.47
N ARG A 16 65.66 13.06 34.84
CA ARG A 16 66.21 14.33 34.34
C ARG A 16 66.61 14.27 32.85
N LYS A 17 67.16 13.14 32.38
CA LYS A 17 67.50 12.99 30.95
C LYS A 17 66.27 12.90 30.04
N GLU A 18 65.18 12.32 30.50
CA GLU A 18 63.91 12.32 29.75
C GLU A 18 63.25 13.71 29.74
N VAL A 19 63.34 14.48 30.84
CA VAL A 19 62.85 15.86 30.90
C VAL A 19 63.69 16.79 30.02
N ASP A 20 65.02 16.67 30.00
CA ASP A 20 65.90 17.50 29.17
C ASP A 20 65.74 17.19 27.65
N GLN A 21 65.41 15.94 27.28
CA GLN A 21 65.08 15.58 25.89
C GLN A 21 63.69 16.08 25.46
N HIS A 22 62.73 16.11 26.38
CA HIS A 22 61.38 16.62 26.11
C HIS A 22 61.35 18.17 26.05
N GLU A 23 62.16 18.86 26.85
CA GLU A 23 62.33 20.32 26.79
C GLU A 23 63.06 20.78 25.52
N ALA A 24 64.04 20.01 25.04
CA ALA A 24 64.73 20.30 23.78
C ALA A 24 63.82 20.10 22.53
N ALA A 25 62.91 19.12 22.56
CA ALA A 25 61.92 18.92 21.49
C ALA A 25 60.82 20.01 21.49
N VAL A 26 60.37 20.44 22.68
CA VAL A 26 59.37 21.51 22.84
C VAL A 26 59.95 22.90 22.49
N ALA A 27 61.25 23.13 22.74
CA ALA A 27 61.91 24.38 22.34
C ALA A 27 62.03 24.56 20.81
N VAL A 28 62.10 23.46 20.05
CA VAL A 28 62.11 23.50 18.57
C VAL A 28 60.71 23.74 18.00
N GLU A 29 59.65 23.25 18.66
CA GLU A 29 58.26 23.60 18.30
C GLU A 29 57.88 25.03 18.68
N PHE A 30 58.41 25.58 19.79
CA PHE A 30 58.15 26.97 20.21
C PHE A 30 58.86 28.02 19.35
N ALA A 31 60.01 27.69 18.73
CA ALA A 31 60.70 28.60 17.82
C ALA A 31 59.90 28.85 16.51
N ASN A 32 59.11 27.87 16.07
CA ASN A 32 58.27 27.95 14.86
C ASN A 32 56.90 28.65 15.08
N SER A 33 56.59 29.06 16.32
CA SER A 33 55.31 29.71 16.69
C SER A 33 55.45 31.20 17.01
N SER A 34 56.52 31.86 16.55
CA SER A 34 56.70 33.30 16.69
C SER A 34 55.90 34.09 15.63
N ARG A 35 54.56 34.02 15.70
CA ARG A 35 53.69 35.10 15.20
C ARG A 35 53.12 35.82 16.41
N TRP A 36 53.45 37.10 16.49
CA TRP A 36 53.00 38.01 17.54
C TRP A 36 51.47 38.00 17.58
N ILE A 37 50.89 37.79 18.76
CA ILE A 37 49.45 37.93 18.99
C ILE A 37 49.08 39.36 18.61
N ASP A 38 48.13 39.49 17.68
CA ASP A 38 47.63 40.79 17.24
C ASP A 38 47.03 41.55 18.44
N ALA A 39 47.15 42.88 18.49
CA ALA A 39 46.69 43.68 19.62
C ALA A 39 45.19 43.44 19.92
N ALA A 40 44.40 43.15 18.88
CA ALA A 40 42.99 42.78 18.98
C ALA A 40 42.76 41.41 19.64
N GLU A 41 43.67 40.46 19.45
CA GLU A 41 43.58 39.12 20.04
C GLU A 41 44.08 39.11 21.49
N TYR A 42 45.05 39.96 21.82
CA TYR A 42 45.44 40.23 23.21
C TYR A 42 44.32 40.91 24.00
N GLU A 43 43.61 41.88 23.42
CA GLU A 43 42.48 42.55 24.06
C GLU A 43 41.26 41.62 24.21
N ARG A 44 41.07 40.69 23.26
CA ARG A 44 40.08 39.60 23.37
C ARG A 44 40.44 38.61 24.48
N LEU A 45 41.70 38.20 24.61
CA LEU A 45 42.13 37.29 25.67
C LEU A 45 42.14 37.96 27.05
N ALA A 46 42.53 39.23 27.14
CA ALA A 46 42.47 40.03 28.36
C ALA A 46 41.02 40.25 28.81
N SER A 47 40.09 40.47 27.87
CA SER A 47 38.67 40.58 28.18
C SER A 47 38.04 39.24 28.57
N ILE A 48 38.47 38.12 27.98
CA ILE A 48 38.05 36.77 28.41
C ILE A 48 38.58 36.46 29.81
N MET A 49 39.87 36.71 30.08
CA MET A 49 40.44 36.51 31.42
C MET A 49 39.82 37.44 32.47
N ALA A 50 39.52 38.69 32.13
CA ALA A 50 38.80 39.60 33.02
C ALA A 50 37.39 39.09 33.32
N ARG A 51 36.71 38.51 32.32
CA ARG A 51 35.37 37.94 32.46
C ARG A 51 35.38 36.64 33.26
N GLU A 52 36.38 35.79 33.08
CA GLU A 52 36.58 34.58 33.87
C GLU A 52 36.94 34.91 35.32
N LYS A 53 37.82 35.90 35.56
CA LYS A 53 38.11 36.39 36.91
C LYS A 53 36.89 37.02 37.57
N GLU A 54 36.06 37.73 36.81
CA GLU A 54 34.84 38.33 37.33
C GLU A 54 33.74 37.28 37.57
N ASP A 55 33.71 36.19 36.80
CA ASP A 55 32.84 35.03 37.04
C ASP A 55 33.34 34.15 38.21
N GLU A 56 34.65 34.01 38.42
CA GLU A 56 35.22 33.42 39.64
C GLU A 56 34.96 34.31 40.87
N PHE A 57 35.06 35.63 40.74
CA PHE A 57 34.72 36.58 41.79
C PHE A 57 33.21 36.57 42.11
N ARG A 58 32.34 36.36 41.12
CA ARG A 58 30.90 36.17 41.33
C ARG A 58 30.55 34.82 41.95
N LYS A 59 31.26 33.75 41.58
CA LYS A 59 31.07 32.39 42.14
C LYS A 59 31.57 32.27 43.59
N SER A 60 32.52 33.11 44.00
CA SER A 60 33.09 33.11 45.36
C SER A 60 32.31 33.96 46.37
N GLN A 61 31.22 34.65 45.98
CA GLN A 61 30.31 35.33 46.91
C GLN A 61 29.10 34.45 47.27
N PRO A 62 28.68 34.35 48.56
CA PRO A 62 27.41 33.73 48.92
C PRO A 62 26.24 34.58 48.40
N ALA A 63 25.44 33.99 47.51
CA ALA A 63 24.37 34.68 46.79
C ALA A 63 23.25 35.19 47.72
N LEU A 64 23.27 36.48 48.03
CA LEU A 64 22.10 37.26 48.43
C LEU A 64 21.68 38.15 47.26
N GLN A 65 20.80 37.64 46.41
CA GLN A 65 20.17 38.43 45.35
C GLN A 65 19.22 39.48 45.96
N LEU A 66 19.76 40.67 46.23
CA LEU A 66 18.98 41.87 46.43
C LEU A 66 18.47 42.35 45.05
N HIS A 67 17.15 42.27 44.85
CA HIS A 67 16.44 42.87 43.72
C HIS A 67 16.84 44.35 43.56
N LYS A 68 17.55 44.69 42.47
CA LYS A 68 17.75 46.09 42.06
C LYS A 68 16.41 46.64 41.57
N PRO A 69 15.82 47.70 42.17
CA PRO A 69 14.68 48.37 41.57
C PRO A 69 15.14 49.05 40.28
N LYS A 70 14.36 48.88 39.20
CA LYS A 70 14.58 49.50 37.89
C LYS A 70 14.68 51.02 38.05
N THR A 71 15.86 51.58 37.79
CA THR A 71 16.08 53.01 37.61
C THR A 71 15.37 53.46 36.33
N LYS A 72 14.22 54.14 36.46
CA LYS A 72 13.70 54.98 35.38
C LYS A 72 14.50 56.27 35.36
N SER A 73 15.05 56.61 34.20
CA SER A 73 15.67 57.91 33.92
C SER A 73 14.65 59.03 34.14
N TRP A 74 15.02 60.00 34.97
CA TRP A 74 14.21 61.18 35.24
C TRP A 74 14.40 62.17 34.08
N HIS A 75 13.34 62.46 33.33
CA HIS A 75 13.29 63.58 32.40
C HIS A 75 12.77 64.84 33.14
N PRO A 76 13.37 66.03 32.93
CA PRO A 76 12.90 67.24 33.59
C PRO A 76 11.59 67.72 32.95
N PRO A 77 10.54 68.08 33.72
CA PRO A 77 9.35 68.70 33.16
C PRO A 77 9.61 70.17 32.85
N ALA A 78 9.15 70.58 31.67
CA ALA A 78 9.08 71.98 31.25
C ALA A 78 8.17 72.82 32.16
N ARG A 79 8.63 74.06 32.38
CA ARG A 79 7.93 75.29 32.81
C ARG A 79 6.49 75.17 33.32
N VAL A 80 6.30 75.53 34.61
CA VAL A 80 5.08 76.18 35.09
C VAL A 80 5.48 77.50 35.75
N PRO A 81 4.88 78.65 35.36
CA PRO A 81 5.24 79.96 35.87
C PRO A 81 4.54 80.21 37.21
N LEU A 82 5.28 80.63 38.23
CA LEU A 82 4.68 81.19 39.44
C LEU A 82 5.33 82.52 39.83
N HIS A 83 4.43 83.40 40.24
CA HIS A 83 4.48 84.85 40.22
C HIS A 83 5.55 85.51 41.11
N LYS A 84 5.99 86.68 40.63
CA LYS A 84 6.62 87.75 41.41
C LYS A 84 5.84 87.99 42.72
N ARG A 85 6.40 87.58 43.86
CA ARG A 85 6.03 88.10 45.17
C ARG A 85 7.26 88.75 45.81
N LYS A 86 7.04 89.99 46.26
CA LYS A 86 8.01 90.94 46.78
C LYS A 86 8.93 90.31 47.83
N GLN A 87 10.24 90.51 47.66
CA GLN A 87 11.20 90.40 48.74
C GLN A 87 10.82 91.41 49.85
N PRO A 88 10.76 91.02 51.12
CA PRO A 88 11.00 91.95 52.21
C PRO A 88 12.51 92.16 52.34
N ASP A 89 12.93 93.41 52.22
CA ASP A 89 14.29 93.86 52.54
C ASP A 89 14.65 93.44 53.96
N LEU A 90 15.55 92.46 54.08
CA LEU A 90 16.29 92.18 55.30
C LEU A 90 17.75 92.51 55.01
N ALA A 91 18.20 93.60 55.63
CA ALA A 91 19.57 94.10 55.53
C ALA A 91 20.55 92.98 55.91
N ILE A 92 21.29 92.50 54.92
CA ILE A 92 22.48 91.68 55.15
C ILE A 92 23.52 92.60 55.81
N PRO A 93 24.05 92.26 57.00
CA PRO A 93 25.14 93.01 57.60
C PRO A 93 26.33 93.08 56.65
N GLU A 94 27.02 94.23 56.59
CA GLU A 94 28.13 94.53 55.66
C GLU A 94 29.33 93.56 55.71
N ALA A 95 29.30 92.54 56.57
CA ALA A 95 30.31 91.47 56.64
C ALA A 95 30.17 90.36 55.58
N LEU A 96 29.16 90.39 54.70
CA LEU A 96 28.90 89.34 53.69
C LEU A 96 28.83 89.85 52.23
N LYS A 97 29.45 91.00 51.91
CA LYS A 97 29.60 91.48 50.52
C LYS A 97 30.96 91.09 49.90
N SER A 98 30.88 90.15 48.94
CA SER A 98 31.83 89.88 47.83
C SER A 98 33.25 89.41 48.21
N VAL A 99 33.92 88.51 47.49
CA VAL A 99 34.13 88.49 46.03
C VAL A 99 34.20 87.06 45.50
N ALA A 100 33.61 86.90 44.32
CA ALA A 100 33.42 85.68 43.55
C ALA A 100 34.72 84.95 43.16
N ALA A 101 34.59 83.63 42.97
CA ALA A 101 35.57 82.79 42.30
C ALA A 101 35.76 83.24 40.83
N PRO A 102 37.01 83.42 40.35
CA PRO A 102 37.29 83.52 38.93
C PRO A 102 37.07 82.17 38.21
N ALA A 103 36.60 82.25 36.97
CA ALA A 103 36.49 81.13 36.04
C ALA A 103 37.84 80.42 35.79
N PRO A 104 37.84 79.14 35.37
CA PRO A 104 39.07 78.35 35.19
C PRO A 104 39.82 78.75 33.91
N PRO A 105 41.15 78.90 33.94
CA PRO A 105 41.98 78.81 32.74
C PRO A 105 42.44 77.35 32.49
N PRO A 106 42.90 77.05 31.26
CA PRO A 106 42.68 75.76 30.62
C PRO A 106 43.79 74.73 30.87
N LYS A 107 43.47 73.49 30.49
CA LYS A 107 44.36 72.32 30.46
C LYS A 107 45.68 72.64 29.75
N HIS A 108 46.80 72.35 30.42
CA HIS A 108 48.07 72.10 29.76
C HIS A 108 48.55 70.68 30.05
N ASN A 109 48.81 69.97 28.94
CA ASN A 109 49.35 68.63 28.87
C ASN A 109 50.85 68.59 29.21
N PHE A 110 51.31 67.36 29.50
CA PHE A 110 52.67 66.82 29.43
C PHE A 110 53.58 67.01 30.66
N PRO A 111 54.65 66.20 30.78
CA PRO A 111 54.70 64.73 30.67
C PRO A 111 55.36 64.10 31.92
N SER A 112 55.38 62.77 31.96
CA SER A 112 55.96 61.91 32.99
C SER A 112 57.40 62.31 33.38
N PRO A 113 57.76 62.39 34.68
CA PRO A 113 59.15 62.59 35.08
C PRO A 113 59.77 61.27 35.55
N LEU A 114 60.28 60.51 34.58
CA LEU A 114 61.56 59.82 34.78
C LEU A 114 62.65 60.88 34.58
N THR A 115 63.65 60.88 35.47
CA THR A 115 64.89 61.69 35.44
C THR A 115 64.81 63.17 35.86
N GLN A 116 64.83 63.43 37.17
CA GLN A 116 65.48 64.62 37.74
C GLN A 116 66.38 64.22 38.91
N GLY A 117 67.64 64.68 38.88
CA GLY A 117 68.70 64.26 39.80
C GLY A 117 68.63 64.89 41.20
N HIS A 118 69.15 64.17 42.20
CA HIS A 118 69.05 64.48 43.64
C HIS A 118 69.47 65.89 44.08
N ARG A 119 70.27 66.62 43.29
CA ARG A 119 70.79 67.95 43.68
C ARG A 119 69.77 69.07 43.46
N THR A 120 68.91 68.98 42.44
CA THR A 120 67.81 69.94 42.22
C THR A 120 66.64 69.68 43.17
N ILE A 121 66.46 68.42 43.58
CA ILE A 121 65.49 68.02 44.61
C ILE A 121 65.86 68.64 45.97
N LYS A 122 67.12 68.53 46.42
CA LYS A 122 67.56 69.11 47.71
C LYS A 122 67.47 70.64 47.76
N LEU A 123 67.72 71.32 46.66
CA LEU A 123 67.62 72.78 46.60
C LEU A 123 66.15 73.23 46.64
N ARG A 124 65.26 72.50 45.94
CA ARG A 124 63.81 72.69 46.00
C ARG A 124 63.24 72.37 47.39
N GLU A 125 63.72 71.32 48.04
CA GLU A 125 63.39 70.97 49.43
C GLU A 125 63.83 72.05 50.40
N SER A 126 65.03 72.63 50.25
CA SER A 126 65.50 73.70 51.14
C SER A 126 64.71 75.00 51.00
N ILE A 127 64.31 75.38 49.78
CA ILE A 127 63.45 76.55 49.54
C ILE A 127 62.03 76.29 50.07
N GLN A 128 61.46 75.10 49.79
CA GLN A 128 60.17 74.68 50.35
C GLN A 128 60.18 74.60 51.88
N MET A 129 61.30 74.20 52.50
CA MET A 129 61.43 74.15 53.96
C MET A 129 61.49 75.55 54.58
N ARG A 130 62.12 76.51 53.89
CA ARG A 130 62.17 77.92 54.32
C ARG A 130 60.82 78.61 54.18
N GLU A 131 60.09 78.36 53.08
CA GLU A 131 58.70 78.81 52.87
C GLU A 131 57.72 78.13 53.85
N LYS A 132 57.91 76.84 54.15
CA LYS A 132 57.17 76.12 55.19
C LYS A 132 57.42 76.68 56.59
N GLN A 133 58.64 77.11 56.91
CA GLN A 133 58.93 77.76 58.19
C GLN A 133 58.28 79.14 58.30
N SER A 134 58.35 79.97 57.26
CA SER A 134 57.71 81.30 57.24
C SER A 134 56.17 81.20 57.30
N SER A 135 55.58 80.25 56.57
CA SER A 135 54.13 79.97 56.65
C SER A 135 53.73 79.37 57.99
N MET A 136 54.55 78.53 58.62
CA MET A 136 54.32 78.06 60.00
C MET A 136 54.38 79.18 61.04
N VAL A 137 55.27 80.16 60.89
CA VAL A 137 55.35 81.31 61.81
C VAL A 137 54.13 82.24 61.63
N SER A 138 53.70 82.46 60.39
CA SER A 138 52.44 83.15 60.07
C SER A 138 51.21 82.43 60.63
N LEU A 139 51.11 81.11 60.43
CA LEU A 139 50.06 80.27 61.00
C LEU A 139 50.11 80.20 62.52
N ARG A 140 51.28 80.34 63.16
CA ARG A 140 51.40 80.41 64.63
C ARG A 140 50.86 81.72 65.19
N LEU A 141 51.10 82.84 64.50
CA LEU A 141 50.52 84.14 64.86
C LEU A 141 49.00 84.16 64.63
N ALA A 142 48.53 83.69 63.48
CA ALA A 142 47.10 83.57 63.18
C ALA A 142 46.36 82.58 64.10
N ASN A 143 46.99 81.46 64.47
CA ASN A 143 46.42 80.52 65.43
C ASN A 143 46.41 81.06 66.86
N LYS A 144 47.30 81.99 67.24
CA LYS A 144 47.31 82.62 68.56
C LYS A 144 46.13 83.59 68.72
N ASP A 145 45.78 84.31 67.66
CA ASP A 145 44.60 85.18 67.61
C ASP A 145 43.29 84.36 67.54
N LEU A 146 43.27 83.27 66.78
CA LEU A 146 42.16 82.30 66.81
C LEU A 146 42.00 81.65 68.20
N TYR A 147 43.10 81.38 68.90
CA TYR A 147 43.09 80.86 70.28
C TYR A 147 42.45 81.86 71.26
N ALA A 148 42.80 83.14 71.16
CA ALA A 148 42.19 84.20 71.98
C ALA A 148 40.68 84.32 71.68
N THR A 149 40.29 84.24 70.42
CA THR A 149 38.89 84.36 69.96
C THR A 149 38.01 83.16 70.35
N LEU A 150 38.58 81.94 70.33
CA LEU A 150 37.90 80.72 70.77
C LEU A 150 37.76 80.67 72.30
N VAL A 151 38.80 81.05 73.05
CA VAL A 151 38.76 81.12 74.53
C VAL A 151 37.76 82.17 75.03
N GLU A 152 37.61 83.30 74.33
CA GLU A 152 36.59 84.31 74.66
C GLU A 152 35.15 83.83 74.37
N ARG A 153 34.92 83.06 73.31
CA ARG A 153 33.59 82.50 73.00
C ARG A 153 33.19 81.36 73.95
N PHE A 154 34.12 80.50 74.35
CA PHE A 154 33.81 79.40 75.28
C PHE A 154 33.59 79.87 76.73
N ARG A 155 33.94 81.11 77.07
CA ARG A 155 33.54 81.76 78.35
C ARG A 155 32.07 82.17 78.40
N HIS A 156 31.37 82.27 77.26
CA HIS A 156 29.98 82.76 77.21
C HIS A 156 28.91 81.65 77.20
N ASN A 157 29.27 80.37 77.03
CA ASN A 157 28.31 79.26 76.93
C ASN A 157 28.31 78.29 78.14
N THR A 158 29.03 78.60 79.21
CA THR A 158 29.06 77.77 80.44
C THR A 158 28.71 78.62 81.66
N THR A 159 27.43 78.64 82.01
CA THR A 159 26.96 79.02 83.36
C THR A 159 27.21 77.84 84.30
N MET A 160 28.40 77.75 84.91
CA MET A 160 28.72 77.01 86.16
C MET A 160 30.13 77.41 86.66
N GLU A 161 30.33 77.30 87.98
CA GLU A 161 31.40 77.78 88.90
C GLU A 161 32.88 77.93 88.44
N PRO A 162 33.68 78.79 89.11
CA PRO A 162 35.03 79.14 88.69
C PRO A 162 36.07 78.10 89.17
N ALA A 163 36.19 77.00 88.45
CA ALA A 163 37.38 76.14 88.50
C ALA A 163 37.88 75.89 87.07
N SER A 164 39.18 76.08 86.83
CA SER A 164 39.81 75.94 85.51
C SER A 164 39.56 74.54 84.91
N PRO A 165 38.78 74.41 83.81
CA PRO A 165 38.38 73.10 83.26
C PRO A 165 39.52 72.37 82.53
N VAL A 166 40.68 73.01 82.36
CA VAL A 166 41.79 72.48 81.58
C VAL A 166 42.62 71.44 82.36
N LYS A 167 42.51 71.39 83.70
CA LYS A 167 43.31 70.45 84.52
C LYS A 167 42.68 69.05 84.68
N SER A 168 41.39 68.85 84.35
CA SER A 168 40.68 67.57 84.58
C SER A 168 40.67 66.61 83.37
N ILE A 169 41.10 67.05 82.19
CA ILE A 169 41.07 66.29 80.92
C ILE A 169 42.46 65.71 80.59
N MET A 170 43.33 65.51 81.60
CA MET A 170 44.70 65.01 81.37
C MET A 170 44.80 63.47 81.39
N ASP A 171 43.73 62.74 81.69
CA ASP A 171 43.68 61.26 81.70
C ASP A 171 42.79 60.70 80.58
N VAL A 172 43.26 59.63 79.90
CA VAL A 172 42.55 58.96 78.77
C VAL A 172 41.18 58.43 79.17
N ASN A 173 40.98 58.09 80.44
CA ASN A 173 39.73 57.54 80.97
C ASN A 173 38.59 58.58 81.03
N ASN A 174 38.91 59.88 80.95
CA ASN A 174 37.93 60.97 80.93
C ASN A 174 37.59 61.42 79.49
N VAL A 175 38.10 60.73 78.46
CA VAL A 175 37.76 60.99 77.05
C VAL A 175 36.60 60.09 76.67
N HIS A 176 35.41 60.69 76.49
CA HIS A 176 34.21 59.96 76.11
C HIS A 176 33.73 60.33 74.71
N THR A 177 33.81 61.61 74.32
CA THR A 177 33.43 62.07 72.97
C THR A 177 34.64 62.49 72.14
N ILE A 178 34.39 62.77 70.85
CA ILE A 178 35.41 63.32 69.95
C ILE A 178 35.80 64.76 70.35
N GLU A 179 34.88 65.57 70.89
CA GLU A 179 35.26 66.91 71.36
C GLU A 179 36.24 66.86 72.54
N ASP A 180 36.06 65.91 73.46
CA ASP A 180 37.00 65.64 74.55
C ASP A 180 38.36 65.17 74.01
N ALA A 181 38.34 64.36 72.95
CA ALA A 181 39.56 63.88 72.27
C ALA A 181 40.34 65.01 71.60
N ILE A 182 39.66 65.99 71.00
CA ILE A 182 40.30 67.20 70.42
C ILE A 182 40.98 68.02 71.52
N LEU A 183 40.31 68.21 72.67
CA LEU A 183 40.88 68.89 73.84
C LEU A 183 42.07 68.12 74.43
N TYR A 184 42.01 66.78 74.46
CA TYR A 184 43.09 65.90 74.88
C TYR A 184 44.33 66.00 73.97
N PHE A 185 44.15 66.05 72.64
CA PHE A 185 45.27 66.17 71.68
C PHE A 185 45.91 67.56 71.62
N LEU A 186 45.27 68.60 72.18
CA LEU A 186 45.84 69.95 72.27
C LEU A 186 46.95 70.06 73.34
N CYS A 187 47.02 69.13 74.29
CA CYS A 187 48.13 69.05 75.25
C CYS A 187 49.41 68.49 74.58
N GLU A 188 50.55 69.17 74.76
CA GLU A 188 51.83 68.80 74.11
C GLU A 188 52.31 67.37 74.41
N LYS A 189 51.91 66.78 75.54
CA LYS A 189 52.27 65.43 75.96
C LYS A 189 51.57 64.30 75.18
N HIS A 190 50.40 64.55 74.60
CA HIS A 190 49.52 63.50 74.05
C HIS A 190 49.35 63.55 72.53
N ARG A 191 50.10 64.44 71.86
CA ARG A 191 50.06 64.68 70.40
C ARG A 191 50.40 63.47 69.53
N ARG A 192 50.95 62.39 70.10
CA ARG A 192 51.35 61.16 69.38
C ARG A 192 50.42 59.97 69.66
N ASN A 193 49.39 60.14 70.48
CA ASN A 193 48.47 59.07 70.85
C ASN A 193 47.44 58.83 69.73
N ILE A 194 46.91 57.61 69.68
CA ILE A 194 45.84 57.22 68.76
C ILE A 194 44.68 56.72 69.61
N LEU A 195 43.47 57.21 69.33
CA LEU A 195 42.25 56.86 70.06
C LEU A 195 41.29 56.15 69.13
N TYR A 196 40.52 55.19 69.66
CA TYR A 196 39.56 54.39 68.89
C TYR A 196 38.14 54.78 69.28
N PHE A 197 37.26 54.88 68.29
CA PHE A 197 35.88 55.29 68.48
C PHE A 197 34.93 54.38 67.68
N GLN A 198 33.69 54.26 68.13
CA GLN A 198 32.63 53.58 67.40
C GLN A 198 31.33 54.39 67.52
N LEU A 199 30.44 54.21 66.56
CA LEU A 199 29.10 54.78 66.62
C LEU A 199 28.34 54.24 67.83
N GLU A 200 27.75 55.15 68.61
CA GLU A 200 26.95 54.76 69.76
C GLU A 200 25.73 53.93 69.33
N LYS A 201 25.62 52.71 69.88
CA LYS A 201 24.43 51.86 69.68
C LYS A 201 23.28 52.46 70.51
N GLN A 202 22.44 53.30 69.91
CA GLN A 202 21.36 54.01 70.62
C GLN A 202 20.48 53.06 71.46
N LYS A 203 20.21 53.45 72.71
CA LYS A 203 19.16 52.84 73.54
C LYS A 203 17.78 53.26 73.03
N PRO A 204 16.77 52.37 73.06
CA PRO A 204 15.51 52.56 72.32
C PRO A 204 14.63 53.75 72.74
N ASN A 205 14.95 54.48 73.82
CA ASN A 205 14.06 55.49 74.41
C ASN A 205 14.59 56.93 74.46
N ASP A 206 15.79 57.24 73.95
CA ASP A 206 16.31 58.62 73.91
C ASP A 206 16.66 59.11 72.50
N SER A 207 16.57 60.42 72.34
CA SER A 207 16.41 61.26 71.15
C SER A 207 17.22 60.97 69.87
N VAL A 208 16.57 61.25 68.72
CA VAL A 208 17.07 61.60 67.37
C VAL A 208 18.47 61.05 66.98
N PHE A 209 18.50 60.01 66.15
CA PHE A 209 19.71 59.47 65.50
C PHE A 209 20.62 60.56 64.91
N ARG A 210 21.87 60.62 65.39
CA ARG A 210 22.94 61.49 64.89
C ARG A 210 24.14 60.63 64.44
N PRO A 211 24.54 60.65 63.15
CA PRO A 211 25.64 59.85 62.61
C PRO A 211 27.04 60.23 63.10
N TYR A 212 27.16 61.31 63.89
CA TYR A 212 28.44 61.88 64.35
C TYR A 212 28.66 61.64 65.86
N ASP A 213 27.75 60.95 66.55
CA ASP A 213 27.91 60.61 67.96
C ASP A 213 28.79 59.34 68.07
N LEU A 214 30.08 59.57 68.26
CA LEU A 214 31.11 58.55 68.35
C LEU A 214 31.63 58.47 69.78
N VAL A 215 31.63 57.26 70.35
CA VAL A 215 32.04 57.00 71.75
C VAL A 215 33.42 56.34 71.74
N HIS A 216 34.28 56.77 72.66
CA HIS A 216 35.63 56.22 72.82
C HIS A 216 35.58 54.75 73.26
N ILE A 217 36.37 53.90 72.60
CA ILE A 217 36.49 52.45 72.87
C ILE A 217 37.95 52.12 73.21
N PRO A 218 38.21 51.16 74.11
CA PRO A 218 39.54 50.62 74.34
C PRO A 218 40.23 50.14 73.05
N PRO A 219 41.57 50.13 72.98
CA PRO A 219 42.31 49.70 71.79
C PRO A 219 41.89 48.29 71.34
N LEU A 220 41.44 48.19 70.09
CA LEU A 220 40.86 46.98 69.52
C LEU A 220 41.92 45.87 69.40
N THR A 221 41.67 44.70 70.00
CA THR A 221 42.43 43.48 69.69
C THR A 221 42.17 43.07 68.24
N GLN A 222 43.17 42.47 67.57
CA GLN A 222 43.32 42.28 66.10
C GLN A 222 42.14 41.64 65.31
N ASN A 223 40.98 41.37 65.91
CA ASN A 223 39.90 40.57 65.31
C ASN A 223 38.47 41.17 65.38
N ASN A 224 38.30 42.47 65.58
CA ASN A 224 36.97 43.08 65.49
C ASN A 224 36.61 43.48 64.04
N LYS A 225 35.57 42.82 63.50
CA LYS A 225 34.97 43.07 62.18
C LYS A 225 33.97 44.25 62.16
N GLU A 226 33.83 44.96 63.28
CA GLU A 226 32.87 46.06 63.41
C GLU A 226 33.45 47.38 62.86
N GLU A 227 32.56 48.20 62.29
CA GLU A 227 32.86 49.56 61.81
C GLU A 227 33.41 50.41 62.97
N HIS A 228 34.60 50.99 62.78
CA HIS A 228 35.27 51.78 63.82
C HIS A 228 36.04 52.96 63.23
N TYR A 229 36.25 53.98 64.04
CA TYR A 229 36.98 55.20 63.71
C TYR A 229 38.26 55.27 64.52
N VAL A 230 39.36 55.62 63.87
CA VAL A 230 40.69 55.77 64.49
C VAL A 230 41.08 57.23 64.40
N MET A 231 41.26 57.90 65.53
CA MET A 231 41.52 59.34 65.58
C MET A 231 42.96 59.63 65.99
N GLY A 232 43.65 60.44 65.19
CA GLY A 232 44.88 61.13 65.55
C GLY A 232 44.67 62.64 65.73
N PRO A 233 45.73 63.41 66.01
CA PRO A 233 45.64 64.83 66.33
C PRO A 233 45.16 65.71 65.16
N THR A 234 45.27 65.23 63.92
CA THR A 234 44.92 66.00 62.71
C THR A 234 43.85 65.34 61.86
N ASN A 235 43.77 64.00 61.85
CA ASN A 235 42.90 63.23 60.97
C ASN A 235 42.19 62.10 61.73
N MET A 236 40.98 61.77 61.29
CA MET A 236 40.19 60.62 61.71
C MET A 236 40.04 59.65 60.55
N VAL A 237 40.29 58.38 60.80
CA VAL A 237 40.29 57.32 59.79
C VAL A 237 39.11 56.40 60.04
N HIS A 238 38.21 56.28 59.07
CA HIS A 238 37.05 55.42 59.13
C HIS A 238 37.37 54.04 58.54
N TYR A 239 37.21 52.99 59.34
CA TYR A 239 37.40 51.61 58.93
C TYR A 239 36.06 50.86 58.92
N LYS A 240 35.70 50.32 57.77
CA LYS A 240 34.54 49.45 57.58
C LYS A 240 34.93 48.21 56.78
N ALA A 241 34.53 47.03 57.26
CA ALA A 241 34.90 45.78 56.62
C ALA A 241 34.41 45.74 55.16
N ASN A 242 35.31 45.43 54.22
CA ASN A 242 35.11 45.37 52.77
C ASN A 242 34.92 46.71 52.03
N GLU A 243 35.16 47.86 52.68
CA GLU A 243 35.19 49.19 52.02
C GLU A 243 36.58 49.84 52.16
N ASN A 244 36.92 50.77 51.25
CA ASN A 244 38.19 51.49 51.31
C ASN A 244 38.23 52.39 52.54
N VAL A 245 39.39 52.45 53.20
CA VAL A 245 39.60 53.25 54.40
C VAL A 245 39.53 54.74 54.04
N GLU A 246 38.57 55.47 54.62
CA GLU A 246 38.40 56.91 54.40
C GLU A 246 39.15 57.71 55.47
N CYS A 247 39.94 58.71 55.05
CA CYS A 247 40.67 59.61 55.95
C CYS A 247 40.02 61.00 55.92
N ILE A 248 39.47 61.43 57.05
CA ILE A 248 38.72 62.67 57.21
C ILE A 248 39.54 63.61 58.10
N PRO A 249 39.94 64.81 57.64
CA PRO A 249 40.54 65.84 58.48
C PRO A 249 39.61 66.20 59.65
N VAL A 250 40.16 66.34 60.86
CA VAL A 250 39.34 66.62 62.06
C VAL A 250 38.54 67.93 61.92
N ALA A 251 39.12 68.96 61.27
CA ALA A 251 38.41 70.20 60.99
C ALA A 251 37.20 70.02 60.05
N GLU A 252 37.31 69.11 59.08
CA GLU A 252 36.22 68.77 58.16
C GLU A 252 35.15 67.94 58.86
N TRP A 253 35.54 67.03 59.76
CA TRP A 253 34.60 66.29 60.59
C TRP A 253 33.78 67.21 61.51
N VAL A 254 34.44 68.16 62.19
CA VAL A 254 33.76 69.16 63.03
C VAL A 254 32.81 70.01 62.17
N TYR A 255 33.25 70.47 61.00
CA TYR A 255 32.39 71.19 60.06
C TYR A 255 31.18 70.36 59.61
N HIS A 256 31.36 69.09 59.25
CA HIS A 256 30.29 68.19 58.84
C HIS A 256 29.32 67.86 59.97
N SER A 257 29.81 67.67 61.20
CA SER A 257 28.97 67.44 62.38
C SER A 257 28.06 68.65 62.66
N HIS A 258 28.61 69.88 62.57
CA HIS A 258 27.85 71.11 62.76
C HIS A 258 26.89 71.38 61.58
N MET A 259 27.31 71.10 60.34
CA MET A 259 26.43 71.17 59.17
C MET A 259 25.25 70.19 59.32
N PHE A 260 25.49 69.00 59.89
CA PHE A 260 24.42 68.05 60.16
C PHE A 260 23.43 68.59 61.19
N ASP A 261 23.90 69.18 62.30
CA ASP A 261 23.02 69.68 63.36
C ASP A 261 22.28 70.97 63.02
N HIS A 262 22.95 71.92 62.38
CA HIS A 262 22.39 73.26 62.16
C HIS A 262 21.70 73.40 60.80
N LEU A 263 22.11 72.66 59.78
CA LEU A 263 21.56 72.76 58.43
C LEU A 263 20.72 71.53 58.06
N LEU A 264 21.28 70.31 58.15
CA LEU A 264 20.60 69.11 57.63
C LEU A 264 19.48 68.61 58.54
N LYS A 265 19.63 68.68 59.87
CA LYS A 265 18.55 68.40 60.83
C LYS A 265 17.39 69.38 60.69
N GLY A 266 17.63 70.64 60.33
CA GLY A 266 16.59 71.66 60.17
C GLY A 266 15.77 71.51 58.88
N ILE A 267 16.29 70.83 57.86
CA ILE A 267 15.64 70.70 56.55
C ILE A 267 14.68 69.48 56.55
N PRO A 268 13.36 69.67 56.37
CA PRO A 268 12.37 68.59 56.41
C PRO A 268 12.63 67.46 55.40
N LEU A 269 13.23 67.77 54.25
CA LEU A 269 13.56 66.80 53.20
C LEU A 269 14.56 65.73 53.68
N PHE A 270 15.62 66.12 54.39
CA PHE A 270 16.66 65.20 54.86
C PHE A 270 16.17 64.28 55.98
N GLN A 271 15.35 64.82 56.90
CA GLN A 271 14.68 64.02 57.93
C GLN A 271 13.77 62.94 57.31
N GLN A 272 12.98 63.31 56.30
CA GLN A 272 12.13 62.35 55.59
C GLN A 272 12.95 61.33 54.80
N LEU A 273 14.09 61.71 54.23
CA LEU A 273 14.96 60.81 53.47
C LEU A 273 15.58 59.71 54.35
N LEU A 274 16.09 60.06 55.54
CA LEU A 274 16.61 59.07 56.51
C LEU A 274 15.54 58.08 56.96
N ARG A 275 14.35 58.58 57.34
CA ARG A 275 13.20 57.73 57.70
C ARG A 275 12.81 56.80 56.55
N ARG A 276 12.76 57.32 55.32
CA ARG A 276 12.47 56.52 54.12
C ARG A 276 13.54 55.45 53.86
N ARG A 277 14.83 55.75 54.03
CA ARG A 277 15.91 54.77 53.83
C ARG A 277 15.90 53.67 54.90
N MET A 278 15.70 54.02 56.17
CA MET A 278 15.57 53.02 57.25
C MET A 278 14.35 52.12 57.03
N PHE A 279 13.19 52.72 56.74
CA PHE A 279 11.98 51.97 56.44
C PHE A 279 12.12 51.08 55.20
N ALA A 280 12.80 51.55 54.16
CA ALA A 280 13.10 50.76 52.96
C ALA A 280 14.02 49.56 53.28
N SER A 281 15.07 49.75 54.08
CA SER A 281 15.97 48.68 54.51
C SER A 281 15.26 47.64 55.38
N TRP A 282 14.44 48.10 56.34
CA TRP A 282 13.60 47.23 57.16
C TRP A 282 12.61 46.42 56.30
N CYS A 283 11.86 47.10 55.41
CA CYS A 283 10.95 46.43 54.48
C CYS A 283 11.66 45.38 53.63
N LEU A 284 12.89 45.66 53.20
CA LEU A 284 13.68 44.73 52.40
C LEU A 284 14.08 43.49 53.20
N ASN A 285 14.57 43.68 54.42
CA ASN A 285 14.94 42.57 55.31
C ASN A 285 13.74 41.71 55.70
N VAL A 286 12.56 42.32 55.93
CA VAL A 286 11.31 41.58 56.16
C VAL A 286 10.93 40.77 54.92
N LYS A 287 10.97 41.37 53.72
CA LYS A 287 10.72 40.65 52.46
C LYS A 287 11.70 39.49 52.25
N LEU A 288 12.98 39.70 52.54
CA LEU A 288 14.01 38.67 52.44
C LEU A 288 13.78 37.53 53.43
N ARG A 289 13.37 37.85 54.67
CA ARG A 289 13.01 36.85 55.67
C ARG A 289 11.81 36.02 55.23
N LEU A 290 10.72 36.68 54.84
CA LEU A 290 9.52 36.00 54.31
C LEU A 290 9.88 35.13 53.11
N TYR A 291 10.67 35.63 52.16
CA TYR A 291 11.17 34.86 51.03
C TYR A 291 11.95 33.61 51.46
N ARG A 292 12.85 33.71 52.45
CA ARG A 292 13.61 32.56 52.96
C ARG A 292 12.71 31.54 53.65
N GLU A 293 11.75 32.01 54.45
CA GLU A 293 10.75 31.15 55.10
C GLU A 293 9.89 30.42 54.06
N THR A 294 9.34 31.14 53.08
CA THR A 294 8.57 30.55 51.96
C THR A 294 9.43 29.59 51.15
N ARG A 295 10.68 29.93 50.82
CA ARG A 295 11.59 29.04 50.08
C ARG A 295 11.86 27.74 50.86
N MET A 296 12.13 27.84 52.16
CA MET A 296 12.32 26.66 53.00
C MET A 296 11.06 25.81 53.09
N GLN A 297 9.88 26.43 53.16
CA GLN A 297 8.59 25.72 53.13
C GLN A 297 8.39 25.00 51.80
N LEU A 298 8.64 25.66 50.67
CA LEU A 298 8.54 25.06 49.33
C LEU A 298 9.52 23.90 49.14
N CYS A 299 10.78 24.05 49.57
CA CYS A 299 11.76 22.97 49.52
C CYS A 299 11.37 21.78 50.40
N ARG A 300 10.57 21.97 51.46
CA ARG A 300 10.06 20.86 52.28
C ARG A 300 8.95 20.08 51.57
N THR A 301 8.09 20.77 50.83
CA THR A 301 6.84 20.21 50.29
C THR A 301 6.90 19.79 48.82
N LEU A 302 7.75 20.42 48.00
CA LEU A 302 7.78 20.19 46.55
C LEU A 302 9.03 19.44 46.12
N HIS A 303 8.86 18.36 45.34
CA HIS A 303 9.98 17.60 44.77
C HIS A 303 10.84 18.45 43.84
N PHE A 304 10.24 19.27 42.96
CA PHE A 304 10.99 20.09 42.00
C PHE A 304 11.85 21.19 42.64
N ALA A 305 11.55 21.57 43.88
CA ALA A 305 12.32 22.57 44.63
C ALA A 305 13.57 21.98 45.31
N ARG A 306 13.76 20.66 45.25
CA ARG A 306 14.88 19.94 45.84
C ARG A 306 15.93 19.59 44.78
N PRO A 307 17.23 19.74 45.09
CA PRO A 307 18.30 19.58 44.11
C PRO A 307 18.40 18.15 43.56
N HIS A 308 18.29 17.11 44.40
CA HIS A 308 18.37 15.70 43.98
C HIS A 308 17.32 15.31 42.95
N PHE A 309 16.08 15.74 43.18
CA PHE A 309 14.94 15.39 42.34
C PHE A 309 14.89 16.16 41.02
N GLN A 310 15.58 17.30 40.92
CA GLN A 310 15.44 18.21 39.78
C GLN A 310 15.85 17.56 38.45
N GLN A 311 16.97 16.84 38.44
CA GLN A 311 17.48 16.21 37.22
C GLN A 311 16.58 15.05 36.79
N ALA A 312 16.21 14.17 37.71
CA ALA A 312 15.31 13.05 37.42
C ALA A 312 13.93 13.53 36.93
N LEU A 313 13.36 14.56 37.55
CA LEU A 313 12.08 15.14 37.12
C LEU A 313 12.13 15.78 35.73
N ARG A 314 13.26 16.41 35.36
CA ARG A 314 13.46 16.93 34.00
C ARG A 314 13.50 15.80 32.98
N THR A 315 14.29 14.75 33.23
CA THR A 315 14.35 13.58 32.35
C THR A 315 12.97 12.91 32.22
N ILE A 316 12.24 12.73 33.32
CA ILE A 316 10.87 12.19 33.31
C ILE A 316 9.92 13.09 32.48
N HIS A 317 10.04 14.41 32.60
CA HIS A 317 9.24 15.35 31.81
C HIS A 317 9.57 15.27 30.31
N ASP A 318 10.85 15.23 29.95
CA ASP A 318 11.28 15.15 28.55
C ASP A 318 10.81 13.84 27.91
N VAL A 319 10.92 12.71 28.63
CA VAL A 319 10.39 11.42 28.19
C VAL A 319 8.87 11.48 28.07
N SER A 320 8.16 12.02 29.06
CA SER A 320 6.70 12.21 29.03
C SER A 320 6.24 13.01 27.81
N THR A 321 6.90 14.14 27.52
CA THR A 321 6.56 14.96 26.36
C THR A 321 6.83 14.25 25.04
N THR A 322 7.87 13.41 24.99
CA THR A 322 8.18 12.58 23.82
C THR A 322 7.06 11.56 23.58
N ILE A 323 6.65 10.82 24.62
CA ILE A 323 5.55 9.85 24.53
C ILE A 323 4.25 10.53 24.07
N ARG A 324 3.91 11.71 24.60
CA ARG A 324 2.70 12.47 24.21
C ARG A 324 2.66 12.84 22.73
N ARG A 325 3.82 12.97 22.06
CA ARG A 325 3.92 13.35 20.65
C ARG A 325 3.83 12.15 19.70
N ILE A 326 3.98 10.94 20.20
CA ILE A 326 3.89 9.72 19.39
C ILE A 326 2.46 9.58 18.85
N CYS A 327 2.35 9.21 17.58
CA CYS A 327 1.08 8.94 16.93
C CYS A 327 1.16 7.62 16.17
N ALA A 328 0.46 6.60 16.68
CA ALA A 328 0.51 5.24 16.15
C ALA A 328 -0.39 5.04 14.94
N LEU A 329 -1.62 5.57 15.03
CA LEU A 329 -2.65 5.33 14.04
C LEU A 329 -2.62 6.42 12.99
N ASP A 330 -2.25 6.02 11.77
CA ASP A 330 -2.20 6.88 10.61
C ASP A 330 -2.41 6.04 9.35
N VAL A 331 -3.22 6.53 8.41
CA VAL A 331 -3.55 5.90 7.13
C VAL A 331 -2.46 6.08 6.08
N THR A 332 -1.71 7.18 6.08
CA THR A 332 -0.66 7.47 5.09
C THR A 332 0.44 8.32 5.69
N SER A 333 1.71 7.94 5.54
CA SER A 333 2.84 8.73 6.05
C SER A 333 2.99 10.09 5.35
N ASP A 334 2.56 10.19 4.09
CA ASP A 334 2.67 11.40 3.26
C ASP A 334 1.46 11.58 2.32
N ALA A 335 1.03 12.83 2.11
CA ALA A 335 -0.07 13.22 1.23
C ALA A 335 0.17 12.91 -0.27
N THR A 336 1.35 12.42 -0.63
CA THR A 336 1.78 12.07 -1.99
C THR A 336 1.87 10.56 -2.23
N SER A 337 1.58 9.72 -1.22
CA SER A 337 1.65 8.27 -1.38
C SER A 337 0.53 7.73 -2.26
N LYS A 338 0.89 6.71 -3.05
CA LYS A 338 -0.05 5.89 -3.84
C LYS A 338 -1.09 5.27 -2.91
N ALA A 339 -2.26 4.97 -3.45
CA ALA A 339 -3.27 4.24 -2.71
C ALA A 339 -2.74 2.87 -2.26
N ILE A 340 -3.04 2.52 -1.02
CA ILE A 340 -2.59 1.28 -0.37
C ILE A 340 -3.77 0.34 -0.16
N THR A 341 -3.53 -0.96 -0.23
CA THR A 341 -4.53 -1.97 0.13
C THR A 341 -4.75 -2.03 1.63
N LEU A 342 -5.88 -2.60 2.06
CA LEU A 342 -6.14 -2.79 3.50
C LEU A 342 -5.09 -3.67 4.19
N ASN A 343 -4.56 -4.67 3.50
CA ASN A 343 -3.51 -5.55 4.02
C ASN A 343 -2.19 -4.79 4.20
N GLU A 344 -1.82 -3.95 3.24
CA GLU A 344 -0.64 -3.09 3.35
C GLU A 344 -0.80 -2.07 4.48
N TRP A 345 -2.00 -1.52 4.66
CA TRP A 345 -2.31 -0.64 5.78
C TRP A 345 -2.16 -1.34 7.13
N ASN A 346 -2.69 -2.56 7.27
CA ASN A 346 -2.52 -3.38 8.48
C ASN A 346 -1.05 -3.66 8.78
N HIS A 347 -0.27 -4.03 7.78
CA HIS A 347 1.17 -4.26 7.93
C HIS A 347 1.93 -2.98 8.34
N LEU A 348 1.54 -1.84 7.78
CA LEU A 348 2.08 -0.53 8.15
C LEU A 348 1.73 -0.16 9.60
N HIS A 349 0.57 -0.54 10.11
CA HIS A 349 0.25 -0.39 11.53
C HIS A 349 1.08 -1.31 12.41
N GLU A 350 1.22 -2.58 12.05
CA GLU A 350 2.03 -3.53 12.83
C GLU A 350 3.49 -3.07 12.96
N THR A 351 4.07 -2.61 11.86
CA THR A 351 5.43 -2.04 11.86
C THR A 351 5.52 -0.78 12.71
N LYS A 352 4.56 0.14 12.61
CA LYS A 352 4.52 1.35 13.47
C LYS A 352 4.34 1.01 14.95
N VAL A 353 3.48 0.05 15.28
CA VAL A 353 3.28 -0.42 16.66
C VAL A 353 4.58 -1.01 17.21
N GLY A 354 5.33 -1.78 16.41
CA GLY A 354 6.64 -2.30 16.80
C GLY A 354 7.69 -1.20 17.05
N VAL A 355 7.72 -0.15 16.23
CA VAL A 355 8.59 1.03 16.45
C VAL A 355 8.19 1.79 17.73
N ILE A 356 6.90 1.87 18.03
CA ILE A 356 6.41 2.51 19.26
C ILE A 356 6.77 1.67 20.48
N GLU A 357 6.66 0.35 20.39
CA GLU A 357 7.10 -0.55 21.44
C GLU A 357 8.60 -0.34 21.75
N SER A 358 9.46 -0.24 20.72
CA SER A 358 10.87 0.08 20.95
C SER A 358 11.08 1.47 21.58
N GLN A 359 10.35 2.49 21.14
CA GLN A 359 10.41 3.83 21.74
C GLN A 359 9.93 3.86 23.19
N LEU A 360 8.90 3.09 23.53
CA LEU A 360 8.41 2.93 24.90
C LEU A 360 9.42 2.19 25.78
N ASN A 361 10.10 1.17 25.23
CA ASN A 361 11.19 0.48 25.92
C ASN A 361 12.39 1.42 26.19
N ASP A 362 12.77 2.25 25.22
CA ASP A 362 13.84 3.25 25.38
C ASP A 362 13.44 4.31 26.41
N ALA A 363 12.20 4.81 26.34
CA ALA A 363 11.62 5.71 27.33
C ALA A 363 11.67 5.12 28.74
N LYS A 364 11.35 3.82 28.86
CA LYS A 364 11.41 3.09 30.11
C LYS A 364 12.84 2.98 30.64
N ALA A 365 13.79 2.63 29.78
CA ALA A 365 15.20 2.55 30.15
C ALA A 365 15.74 3.91 30.63
N MET A 366 15.40 5.01 29.93
CA MET A 366 15.81 6.36 30.34
C MET A 366 15.25 6.76 31.71
N VAL A 367 13.97 6.48 31.97
CA VAL A 367 13.36 6.75 33.28
C VAL A 367 13.96 5.84 34.36
N HIS A 368 14.20 4.57 34.05
CA HIS A 368 14.83 3.64 34.98
C HIS A 368 16.23 4.12 35.40
N VAL A 369 17.07 4.53 34.45
CA VAL A 369 18.40 5.11 34.73
C VAL A 369 18.27 6.37 35.57
N ALA A 370 17.36 7.28 35.24
CA ALA A 370 17.16 8.52 36.00
C ALA A 370 16.71 8.25 37.45
N LEU A 371 15.84 7.27 37.67
CA LEU A 371 15.41 6.84 39.01
C LEU A 371 16.54 6.16 39.78
N TYR A 372 17.32 5.29 39.12
CA TYR A 372 18.46 4.63 39.73
C TYR A 372 19.52 5.66 40.17
N THR A 373 19.90 6.58 39.28
CA THR A 373 20.84 7.68 39.60
C THR A 373 20.30 8.58 40.71
N LEU A 374 18.99 8.86 40.75
CA LEU A 374 18.38 9.61 41.85
C LEU A 374 18.55 8.87 43.18
N VAL A 375 18.17 7.58 43.23
CA VAL A 375 18.25 6.79 44.48
C VAL A 375 19.69 6.63 44.93
N GLU A 376 20.62 6.34 44.02
CA GLU A 376 22.05 6.28 44.33
C GLU A 376 22.58 7.61 44.84
N SER A 377 22.22 8.75 44.21
CA SER A 377 22.66 10.06 44.71
C SER A 377 22.14 10.38 46.13
N ILE A 378 20.95 9.89 46.48
CA ILE A 378 20.39 10.03 47.83
C ILE A 378 21.12 9.09 48.81
N ARG A 379 21.51 7.88 48.36
CA ARG A 379 22.30 6.93 49.16
C ARG A 379 23.71 7.46 49.43
N ASP A 380 24.39 7.94 48.40
CA ASP A 380 25.72 8.54 48.49
C ASP A 380 25.75 9.69 49.50
N ASP A 381 24.73 10.58 49.48
CA ASP A 381 24.59 11.66 50.45
C ASP A 381 24.12 11.19 51.84
N GLY A 382 23.45 10.04 51.91
CA GLY A 382 23.04 9.38 53.16
C GLY A 382 24.19 8.67 53.88
N SER A 383 25.20 8.24 53.14
CA SER A 383 26.47 7.69 53.61
C SER A 383 27.66 8.52 53.11
N PRO A 384 27.80 9.78 53.56
CA PRO A 384 28.86 10.66 53.09
C PRO A 384 30.23 10.06 53.40
N ASP A 385 31.23 10.42 52.59
CA ASP A 385 32.59 9.91 52.75
C ASP A 385 33.16 10.29 54.13
N LEU A 386 33.18 9.31 55.03
CA LEU A 386 33.66 9.45 56.41
C LEU A 386 35.19 9.49 56.48
N LEU A 387 35.90 9.42 55.34
CA LEU A 387 37.36 9.42 55.29
C LEU A 387 37.98 10.56 56.11
N LEU A 388 37.43 11.77 56.02
CA LEU A 388 37.92 12.94 56.77
C LEU A 388 37.65 12.84 58.29
N GLU A 389 36.54 12.21 58.69
CA GLU A 389 36.16 12.01 60.10
C GLU A 389 36.94 10.84 60.73
N GLN A 390 37.26 9.81 59.94
CA GLN A 390 38.16 8.72 60.32
C GLN A 390 39.62 9.19 60.41
N LEU A 391 40.06 10.08 59.50
CA LEU A 391 41.40 10.66 59.49
C LEU A 391 41.62 11.74 60.57
N ASP A 392 40.58 12.45 61.01
CA ASP A 392 40.61 13.39 62.15
C ASP A 392 41.08 12.71 63.44
N ASN A 393 40.86 11.39 63.53
CA ASN A 393 41.23 10.58 64.68
C ASN A 393 42.62 9.94 64.59
N ALA A 394 43.33 9.98 63.45
CA ALA A 394 44.50 9.14 63.24
C ALA A 394 45.76 9.78 62.62
N ASP A 395 45.68 10.70 61.63
CA ASP A 395 46.92 11.22 61.01
C ASP A 395 46.77 12.46 60.10
N MET A 396 47.47 13.55 60.43
CA MET A 396 47.48 14.82 59.67
C MET A 396 48.11 14.73 58.27
N TYR A 397 48.94 13.72 58.02
CA TYR A 397 49.68 13.56 56.75
C TYR A 397 48.80 12.94 55.65
N LYS A 398 48.02 11.91 56.00
CA LYS A 398 47.07 11.25 55.08
C LYS A 398 45.91 12.18 54.70
N MET A 399 45.51 13.10 55.59
CA MET A 399 44.55 14.16 55.30
C MET A 399 44.98 15.11 54.17
N ARG A 400 46.27 15.43 54.06
CA ARG A 400 46.79 16.32 53.00
C ARG A 400 46.84 15.64 51.63
N GLN A 401 46.96 14.32 51.59
CA GLN A 401 46.91 13.56 50.33
C GLN A 401 45.48 13.44 49.79
N ALA A 402 44.49 13.30 50.67
CA ALA A 402 43.08 13.22 50.28
C ALA A 402 42.51 14.55 49.74
N TYR A 403 42.98 15.69 50.25
CA TYR A 403 42.53 17.02 49.80
C TYR A 403 43.71 17.96 49.48
N PRO A 404 44.25 17.92 48.25
CA PRO A 404 45.39 18.73 47.80
C PRO A 404 45.27 20.27 47.92
N PRO A 405 44.08 20.91 47.79
CA PRO A 405 44.00 22.37 47.83
C PRO A 405 44.14 22.97 49.25
N TRP A 406 44.07 22.17 50.32
CA TRP A 406 44.09 22.66 51.70
C TRP A 406 45.52 22.58 52.28
N LYS A 407 46.25 23.72 52.30
CA LYS A 407 47.62 23.81 52.86
C LYS A 407 47.67 23.58 54.38
N SER A 408 46.60 23.93 55.09
CA SER A 408 46.27 23.53 56.47
C SER A 408 44.75 23.59 56.61
N ILE A 409 44.14 22.69 57.37
CA ILE A 409 42.68 22.68 57.55
C ILE A 409 42.31 23.61 58.70
N PRO A 410 41.66 24.77 58.48
CA PRO A 410 41.19 25.59 59.58
C PRO A 410 40.12 24.81 60.36
N ILE A 411 40.20 24.78 61.69
CA ILE A 411 39.20 24.13 62.57
C ILE A 411 37.77 24.58 62.23
N VAL A 412 37.61 25.83 61.75
CA VAL A 412 36.33 26.39 61.30
C VAL A 412 35.80 25.69 60.05
N ALA A 413 36.67 25.40 59.07
CA ALA A 413 36.29 24.69 57.84
C ALA A 413 35.93 23.22 58.14
N LEU A 414 36.64 22.57 59.08
CA LEU A 414 36.31 21.21 59.53
C LEU A 414 34.97 21.16 60.29
N LYS A 415 34.70 22.15 61.15
CA LYS A 415 33.39 22.25 61.84
C LYS A 415 32.25 22.52 60.86
N GLN A 416 32.47 23.37 59.87
CA GLN A 416 31.52 23.60 58.78
C GLN A 416 31.29 22.30 58.00
N PHE A 417 32.33 21.59 57.60
CA PHE A 417 32.22 20.28 56.93
C PHE A 417 31.43 19.26 57.75
N LYS A 418 31.69 19.14 59.07
CA LYS A 418 30.91 18.25 59.96
C LYS A 418 29.45 18.66 60.06
N GLN A 419 29.17 19.97 60.12
CA GLN A 419 27.80 20.49 60.17
C GLN A 419 27.09 20.26 58.83
N ASP A 420 27.78 20.50 57.72
CA ASP A 420 27.28 20.31 56.37
C ASP A 420 26.98 18.83 56.11
N ASN A 421 27.88 17.89 56.46
CA ASN A 421 27.64 16.44 56.36
C ASN A 421 26.44 16.00 57.20
N LYS A 422 26.29 16.50 58.44
CA LYS A 422 25.10 16.22 59.25
C LYS A 422 23.83 16.76 58.58
N THR A 423 23.88 17.96 58.00
CA THR A 423 22.73 18.50 57.27
C THR A 423 22.42 17.68 56.02
N LEU A 424 23.42 17.22 55.27
CA LEU A 424 23.27 16.36 54.09
C LEU A 424 22.60 15.04 54.45
N VAL A 425 23.08 14.32 55.47
CA VAL A 425 22.46 13.07 55.94
C VAL A 425 21.01 13.28 56.38
N THR A 426 20.71 14.38 57.09
CA THR A 426 19.32 14.68 57.48
C THR A 426 18.43 15.07 56.30
N GLN A 427 19.00 15.63 55.23
CA GLN A 427 18.29 15.94 53.99
C GLN A 427 18.04 14.65 53.19
N ALA A 428 19.05 13.80 53.01
CA ALA A 428 18.95 12.50 52.35
C ALA A 428 17.86 11.61 52.97
N LYS A 429 17.79 11.53 54.31
CA LYS A 429 16.71 10.81 55.01
C LYS A 429 15.31 11.38 54.72
N ARG A 430 15.18 12.70 54.64
CA ARG A 430 13.90 13.34 54.29
C ARG A 430 13.53 13.10 52.84
N ASP A 431 14.51 13.05 51.95
CA ASP A 431 14.32 12.83 50.52
C ASP A 431 13.91 11.38 50.25
N LEU A 432 14.47 10.42 51.00
CA LEU A 432 14.05 9.01 50.97
C LEU A 432 12.55 8.83 51.30
N VAL A 433 12.06 9.54 52.33
CA VAL A 433 10.63 9.51 52.72
C VAL A 433 9.71 10.09 51.64
N LEU A 434 10.23 10.96 50.75
CA LEU A 434 9.45 11.56 49.67
C LEU A 434 9.40 10.71 48.40
N LEU A 435 10.26 9.69 48.25
CA LEU A 435 10.29 8.83 47.06
C LEU A 435 8.94 8.15 46.75
N PRO A 436 8.18 7.57 47.71
CA PRO A 436 6.90 6.95 47.39
C PRO A 436 5.91 7.89 46.71
N SER A 437 5.89 9.16 47.13
CA SER A 437 5.04 10.19 46.50
C SER A 437 5.51 10.58 45.09
N LEU A 438 6.83 10.55 44.83
CA LEU A 438 7.39 10.71 43.49
C LEU A 438 7.02 9.55 42.57
N PHE A 439 7.14 8.30 43.03
CA PHE A 439 6.77 7.12 42.24
C PHE A 439 5.28 7.13 41.88
N ARG A 440 4.42 7.60 42.79
CA ARG A 440 3.00 7.84 42.50
C ARG A 440 2.80 8.93 41.44
N LEU A 441 3.51 10.05 41.55
CA LEU A 441 3.48 11.11 40.55
C LEU A 441 3.94 10.59 39.18
N LEU A 442 5.00 9.80 39.13
CA LEU A 442 5.52 9.17 37.91
C LEU A 442 4.46 8.28 37.27
N GLN A 443 3.80 7.42 38.04
CA GLN A 443 2.71 6.58 37.53
C GLN A 443 1.60 7.42 36.89
N TYR A 444 1.21 8.54 37.50
CA TYR A 444 0.23 9.46 36.91
C TYR A 444 0.74 10.15 35.64
N VAL A 445 1.96 10.68 35.65
CA VAL A 445 2.55 11.37 34.49
C VAL A 445 2.70 10.41 33.32
N PHE A 446 3.13 9.17 33.56
CA PHE A 446 3.29 8.17 32.50
C PHE A 446 1.93 7.72 31.95
N THR A 447 0.96 7.45 32.83
CA THR A 447 -0.41 7.09 32.43
C THR A 447 -1.08 8.22 31.65
N GLU A 448 -0.91 9.47 32.07
CA GLU A 448 -1.37 10.67 31.35
C GLU A 448 -0.70 10.79 29.98
N SER A 449 0.59 10.50 29.89
CA SER A 449 1.34 10.58 28.62
C SER A 449 0.85 9.54 27.62
N LEU A 450 0.66 8.31 28.08
CA LEU A 450 0.10 7.21 27.28
C LEU A 450 -1.36 7.49 26.87
N TYR A 451 -2.16 8.09 27.76
CA TYR A 451 -3.50 8.55 27.44
C TYR A 451 -3.51 9.58 26.30
N PHE A 452 -2.65 10.59 26.37
CA PHE A 452 -2.56 11.60 25.31
C PHE A 452 -2.01 11.02 23.99
N MET A 453 -1.11 10.04 24.04
CA MET A 453 -0.63 9.31 22.85
C MET A 453 -1.79 8.57 22.15
N VAL A 454 -2.62 7.84 22.92
CA VAL A 454 -3.81 7.16 22.40
C VAL A 454 -4.81 8.17 21.81
N LEU A 455 -5.08 9.25 22.53
CA LEU A 455 -6.02 10.29 22.10
C LEU A 455 -5.53 11.05 20.85
N ALA A 456 -4.23 11.32 20.74
CA ALA A 456 -3.62 11.90 19.54
C ALA A 456 -3.76 10.96 18.34
N SER A 457 -3.51 9.66 18.55
CA SER A 457 -3.64 8.63 17.50
C SER A 457 -5.07 8.51 16.98
N ILE A 458 -6.07 8.50 17.87
CA ILE A 458 -7.49 8.44 17.48
C ILE A 458 -7.93 9.72 16.78
N ASN A 459 -7.49 10.88 17.26
CA ASN A 459 -7.82 12.14 16.62
C ASN A 459 -7.24 12.21 15.21
N ARG A 460 -6.00 11.76 14.99
CA ARG A 460 -5.40 11.70 13.65
C ARG A 460 -6.17 10.76 12.74
N LEU A 461 -6.48 9.55 13.20
CA LEU A 461 -7.27 8.57 12.43
C LEU A 461 -8.66 9.11 12.06
N HIS A 462 -9.35 9.73 13.03
CA HIS A 462 -10.64 10.38 12.78
C HIS A 462 -10.54 11.50 11.75
N MET A 463 -9.52 12.37 11.85
CA MET A 463 -9.29 13.45 10.89
C MET A 463 -9.06 12.92 9.48
N GLN A 464 -8.35 11.80 9.34
CA GLN A 464 -8.07 11.18 8.03
C GLN A 464 -9.30 10.54 7.40
N PHE A 465 -10.11 9.82 8.19
CA PHE A 465 -11.37 9.27 7.69
C PHE A 465 -12.43 10.34 7.41
N SER A 466 -12.34 11.49 8.08
CA SER A 466 -13.23 12.64 7.84
C SER A 466 -12.73 13.58 6.74
N ALA A 467 -11.49 13.41 6.28
CA ALA A 467 -10.90 14.28 5.27
C ALA A 467 -11.61 14.12 3.93
N ALA A 468 -11.81 15.23 3.23
CA ALA A 468 -12.44 15.21 1.91
C ALA A 468 -11.49 14.63 0.84
N GLN A 469 -10.18 14.86 0.98
CA GLN A 469 -9.12 14.41 0.07
C GLN A 469 -7.82 14.25 0.88
N GLY A 470 -7.09 13.14 0.75
CA GLY A 470 -5.74 13.04 1.32
C GLY A 470 -5.22 11.64 1.69
N CYS A 471 -6.09 10.64 1.80
CA CYS A 471 -5.69 9.25 2.05
C CYS A 471 -6.48 8.35 1.11
N SER A 472 -5.88 7.35 0.47
CA SER A 472 -6.61 6.40 -0.38
C SER A 472 -6.31 4.97 0.03
N ILE A 473 -7.28 4.34 0.69
CA ILE A 473 -7.32 2.88 0.83
C ILE A 473 -8.04 2.33 -0.39
N THR A 474 -7.43 1.36 -1.07
CA THR A 474 -8.02 0.76 -2.27
C THR A 474 -9.17 -0.16 -1.91
N VAL A 475 -10.28 -0.02 -2.64
CA VAL A 475 -11.46 -0.88 -2.56
C VAL A 475 -11.73 -1.44 -3.94
N ALA A 476 -11.53 -2.74 -4.11
CA ALA A 476 -11.92 -3.45 -5.31
C ALA A 476 -13.42 -3.74 -5.29
N VAL A 477 -14.06 -3.60 -6.44
CA VAL A 477 -15.42 -4.08 -6.66
C VAL A 477 -15.32 -5.45 -7.33
N SER A 478 -16.14 -6.40 -6.87
CA SER A 478 -16.26 -7.76 -7.41
C SER A 478 -17.73 -8.12 -7.60
N PHE A 479 -18.06 -8.89 -8.64
CA PHE A 479 -19.43 -9.40 -8.86
C PHE A 479 -19.56 -10.83 -8.32
N LEU A 480 -20.61 -11.10 -7.53
CA LEU A 480 -21.01 -12.46 -7.14
C LEU A 480 -22.24 -12.91 -7.94
N LEU A 481 -22.15 -14.08 -8.57
CA LEU A 481 -23.22 -14.64 -9.40
C LEU A 481 -24.45 -15.10 -8.62
N GLN A 482 -24.30 -15.48 -7.35
CA GLN A 482 -25.36 -16.20 -6.61
C GLN A 482 -26.31 -15.30 -5.82
N ASP A 483 -25.96 -14.04 -5.54
CA ASP A 483 -26.77 -13.12 -4.72
C ASP A 483 -27.45 -12.05 -5.56
N ALA A 484 -28.76 -11.82 -5.35
CA ALA A 484 -29.52 -10.75 -6.04
C ALA A 484 -28.94 -9.34 -5.81
N ASN A 485 -28.22 -9.12 -4.69
CA ASN A 485 -27.51 -7.86 -4.36
C ASN A 485 -25.99 -7.89 -4.69
N GLY A 486 -25.56 -8.83 -5.54
CA GLY A 486 -24.19 -9.34 -5.74
C GLY A 486 -23.10 -8.40 -6.27
N MET A 487 -22.94 -7.21 -5.71
CA MET A 487 -21.67 -6.48 -5.73
C MET A 487 -21.03 -6.56 -4.35
N VAL A 488 -19.82 -7.12 -4.28
CA VAL A 488 -19.01 -7.15 -3.07
C VAL A 488 -17.89 -6.13 -3.20
N LEU A 489 -17.70 -5.39 -2.12
CA LEU A 489 -16.59 -4.48 -1.94
C LEU A 489 -15.52 -5.22 -1.15
N GLU A 490 -14.32 -5.32 -1.70
CA GLU A 490 -13.15 -5.87 -1.02
C GLU A 490 -12.12 -4.76 -0.83
N PRO A 491 -11.89 -4.29 0.41
CA PRO A 491 -12.50 -4.72 1.67
C PRO A 491 -13.94 -4.24 1.88
N SER A 492 -14.71 -4.97 2.69
CA SER A 492 -16.08 -4.60 3.05
C SER A 492 -16.11 -3.52 4.14
N GLU A 493 -17.29 -2.93 4.36
CA GLU A 493 -17.52 -2.03 5.51
C GLU A 493 -17.17 -2.73 6.84
N ALA A 494 -17.53 -4.01 6.96
CA ALA A 494 -17.27 -4.79 8.15
C ALA A 494 -15.77 -5.03 8.36
N ASP A 495 -15.01 -5.30 7.29
CA ASP A 495 -13.57 -5.52 7.37
C ASP A 495 -12.84 -4.23 7.79
N MET A 496 -13.20 -3.10 7.18
CA MET A 496 -12.64 -1.80 7.54
C MET A 496 -12.93 -1.42 9.00
N LEU A 497 -14.15 -1.69 9.48
CA LEU A 497 -14.50 -1.49 10.88
C LEU A 497 -13.73 -2.43 11.80
N HIS A 498 -13.63 -3.72 11.45
CA HIS A 498 -12.90 -4.70 12.23
C HIS A 498 -11.44 -4.30 12.39
N HIS A 499 -10.72 -4.08 11.29
CA HIS A 499 -9.30 -3.76 11.31
C HIS A 499 -9.00 -2.42 11.99
N SER A 500 -9.83 -1.40 11.82
CA SER A 500 -9.65 -0.11 12.53
C SER A 500 -9.87 -0.22 14.03
N MET A 501 -10.87 -0.98 14.47
CA MET A 501 -11.11 -1.23 15.90
C MET A 501 -10.04 -2.16 16.49
N GLU A 502 -9.56 -3.13 15.72
CA GLU A 502 -8.48 -4.03 16.13
C GLU A 502 -7.17 -3.26 16.32
N ALA A 503 -6.78 -2.40 15.37
CA ALA A 503 -5.59 -1.56 15.49
C ALA A 503 -5.66 -0.65 16.74
N LEU A 504 -6.83 -0.06 17.01
CA LEU A 504 -7.06 0.70 18.24
C LEU A 504 -6.92 -0.17 19.49
N SER A 505 -7.50 -1.37 19.48
CA SER A 505 -7.42 -2.29 20.62
C SER A 505 -5.98 -2.75 20.90
N ARG A 506 -5.19 -3.02 19.86
CA ARG A 506 -3.76 -3.38 19.96
C ARG A 506 -2.95 -2.22 20.56
N LEU A 507 -3.21 -0.98 20.11
CA LEU A 507 -2.56 0.20 20.68
C LEU A 507 -2.91 0.40 22.17
N ILE A 508 -4.17 0.22 22.55
CA ILE A 508 -4.62 0.33 23.95
C ILE A 508 -3.99 -0.79 24.79
N ALA A 509 -3.92 -2.02 24.27
CA ALA A 509 -3.30 -3.15 24.94
C ALA A 509 -1.80 -2.91 25.18
N LEU A 510 -1.08 -2.46 24.16
CA LEU A 510 0.33 -2.04 24.27
C LEU A 510 0.47 -0.92 25.30
N SER A 511 -0.29 0.16 25.17
CA SER A 511 -0.20 1.30 26.10
C SER A 511 -0.50 0.89 27.55
N ASN A 512 -1.42 -0.06 27.75
CA ASN A 512 -1.79 -0.52 29.08
C ASN A 512 -0.70 -1.38 29.74
N SER A 513 0.09 -2.17 28.99
CA SER A 513 1.19 -2.95 29.56
C SER A 513 2.26 -2.06 30.20
N TYR A 514 2.50 -0.87 29.63
CA TYR A 514 3.49 0.09 30.14
C TYR A 514 2.97 1.02 31.25
N SER A 515 1.68 1.00 31.59
CA SER A 515 1.07 1.94 32.56
C SER A 515 1.49 1.71 34.02
N SER A 516 1.94 0.50 34.39
CA SER A 516 2.06 0.05 35.79
C SER A 516 3.43 -0.55 36.16
N GLU A 517 4.48 -0.25 35.40
CA GLU A 517 5.74 -1.00 35.50
C GLU A 517 6.67 -0.56 36.64
N TYR A 518 6.63 0.71 37.07
CA TYR A 518 7.57 1.20 38.09
C TYR A 518 7.09 0.89 39.51
N ARG A 519 7.67 -0.15 40.11
CA ARG A 519 7.42 -0.55 41.50
C ARG A 519 8.53 -0.04 42.41
N LEU A 520 8.14 0.55 43.53
CA LEU A 520 9.06 1.05 44.56
C LEU A 520 10.06 -0.03 45.04
N VAL A 521 9.61 -1.30 45.06
CA VAL A 521 10.37 -2.47 45.51
C VAL A 521 11.59 -2.78 44.64
N GLU A 522 11.61 -2.33 43.38
CA GLU A 522 12.72 -2.57 42.46
C GLU A 522 13.91 -1.62 42.69
N TYR A 523 13.68 -0.50 43.41
CA TYR A 523 14.67 0.56 43.57
C TYR A 523 15.16 0.71 45.02
N LEU A 524 14.31 0.38 46.00
CA LEU A 524 14.62 0.52 47.43
C LEU A 524 14.87 -0.83 48.11
N THR A 525 15.76 -0.84 49.10
CA THR A 525 15.96 -2.00 49.96
C THR A 525 14.77 -2.21 50.91
N PRO A 526 14.52 -3.43 51.43
CA PRO A 526 13.41 -3.70 52.33
C PRO A 526 13.37 -2.79 53.57
N ARG A 527 14.54 -2.36 54.07
CA ARG A 527 14.65 -1.42 55.20
C ARG A 527 14.22 -0.01 54.79
N GLU A 528 14.70 0.48 53.65
CA GLU A 528 14.33 1.79 53.11
C GLU A 528 12.82 1.87 52.78
N ILE A 529 12.21 0.78 52.34
CA ILE A 529 10.76 0.71 52.09
C ILE A 529 9.97 0.83 53.40
N SER A 530 10.41 0.15 54.46
CA SER A 530 9.80 0.26 55.79
C SER A 530 9.93 1.67 56.36
N ASP A 531 11.05 2.36 56.10
CA ASP A 531 11.28 3.74 56.54
C ASP A 531 10.47 4.75 55.73
N ALA A 532 10.27 4.50 54.43
CA ALA A 532 9.55 5.40 53.52
C ALA A 532 8.02 5.21 53.55
N VAL A 533 7.52 4.01 53.88
CA VAL A 533 6.09 3.68 53.94
C VAL A 533 5.78 2.92 55.25
N PRO A 534 5.70 3.62 56.40
CA PRO A 534 5.52 2.97 57.71
C PRO A 534 4.18 2.23 57.85
N ASP A 535 3.14 2.61 57.09
CA ASP A 535 1.80 2.01 57.15
C ASP A 535 1.60 0.82 56.19
N GLY A 536 2.60 0.44 55.38
CA GLY A 536 2.54 -0.70 54.45
C GLY A 536 1.54 -0.60 53.27
N HIS A 537 0.68 0.41 53.23
CA HIS A 537 -0.34 0.58 52.19
C HIS A 537 0.21 1.23 50.92
N ILE A 538 0.65 0.41 49.97
CA ILE A 538 0.95 0.85 48.59
C ILE A 538 -0.36 0.89 47.81
N VAL A 539 -0.94 2.09 47.64
CA VAL A 539 -2.13 2.29 46.80
C VAL A 539 -1.77 1.95 45.33
N PRO A 540 -2.50 1.04 44.66
CA PRO A 540 -2.24 0.73 43.25
C PRO A 540 -2.51 1.95 42.36
N GLY A 541 -1.65 2.15 41.36
CA GLY A 541 -1.80 3.21 40.36
C GLY A 541 -3.07 3.05 39.52
N MET A 542 -3.54 4.16 38.95
CA MET A 542 -4.71 4.18 38.08
C MET A 542 -4.38 3.54 36.72
N ARG A 543 -5.20 2.60 36.26
CA ARG A 543 -4.96 1.93 34.97
C ARG A 543 -5.47 2.79 33.81
N LEU A 544 -4.74 2.76 32.70
CA LEU A 544 -5.12 3.50 31.49
C LEU A 544 -6.51 3.11 30.97
N VAL A 545 -6.85 1.82 31.00
CA VAL A 545 -8.14 1.31 30.53
C VAL A 545 -9.30 1.89 31.31
N ASP A 546 -9.14 2.10 32.62
CA ASP A 546 -10.20 2.66 33.47
C ASP A 546 -10.42 4.14 33.17
N LEU A 547 -9.35 4.89 32.86
CA LEU A 547 -9.45 6.27 32.36
C LEU A 547 -10.18 6.36 31.02
N LEU A 548 -9.81 5.52 30.05
CA LEU A 548 -10.42 5.53 28.71
C LEU A 548 -11.91 5.15 28.77
N LYS A 549 -12.30 4.27 29.70
CA LYS A 549 -13.71 3.91 29.91
C LYS A 549 -14.54 5.08 30.43
N LEU A 550 -13.96 5.94 31.26
CA LEU A 550 -14.63 7.11 31.86
C LEU A 550 -14.67 8.32 30.92
N ASP A 551 -13.78 8.40 29.92
CA ASP A 551 -13.72 9.55 29.02
C ASP A 551 -14.80 9.50 27.91
N SER A 552 -15.77 10.41 28.03
CA SER A 552 -16.80 10.63 27.00
C SER A 552 -16.25 11.09 25.65
N ASN A 553 -15.13 11.83 25.63
CA ASN A 553 -14.56 12.37 24.38
C ASN A 553 -13.96 11.24 23.55
N PHE A 554 -13.18 10.35 24.18
CA PHE A 554 -12.69 9.11 23.58
C PHE A 554 -13.81 8.31 22.92
N HIS A 555 -14.89 7.99 23.66
CA HIS A 555 -16.02 7.23 23.11
C HIS A 555 -16.70 7.94 21.94
N THR A 556 -16.86 9.27 22.03
CA THR A 556 -17.43 10.08 20.94
C THR A 556 -16.56 10.01 19.69
N LYS A 557 -15.23 10.09 19.83
CA LYS A 557 -14.31 9.99 18.69
C LYS A 557 -14.29 8.61 18.06
N VAL A 558 -14.31 7.54 18.86
CA VAL A 558 -14.43 6.16 18.37
C VAL A 558 -15.75 5.97 17.60
N GLN A 559 -16.85 6.50 18.13
CA GLN A 559 -18.14 6.44 17.44
C GLN A 559 -18.14 7.25 16.14
N ASN A 560 -17.51 8.43 16.12
CA ASN A 560 -17.38 9.23 14.91
C ASN A 560 -16.54 8.53 13.84
N ILE A 561 -15.49 7.79 14.22
CA ILE A 561 -14.72 6.95 13.28
C ILE A 561 -15.63 5.90 12.63
N ARG A 562 -16.41 5.16 13.44
CA ARG A 562 -17.35 4.16 12.94
C ARG A 562 -18.38 4.78 11.99
N MET A 563 -18.91 5.94 12.36
CA MET A 563 -19.85 6.67 11.52
C MET A 563 -19.22 7.21 10.23
N ALA A 564 -17.98 7.71 10.28
CA ALA A 564 -17.28 8.20 9.10
C ALA A 564 -17.04 7.07 8.08
N ILE A 565 -16.63 5.89 8.54
CA ILE A 565 -16.48 4.69 7.70
C ILE A 565 -17.83 4.32 7.07
N LYS A 566 -18.90 4.21 7.88
CA LYS A 566 -20.25 3.89 7.38
C LYS A 566 -20.77 4.91 6.36
N VAL A 567 -20.54 6.20 6.59
CA VAL A 567 -20.92 7.27 5.67
C VAL A 567 -20.11 7.19 4.36
N ALA A 568 -18.83 6.83 4.41
CA ALA A 568 -18.03 6.62 3.21
C ALA A 568 -18.57 5.41 2.40
N PHE A 569 -18.80 4.27 3.03
CA PHE A 569 -19.30 3.07 2.35
C PHE A 569 -20.73 3.22 1.82
N THR A 570 -21.59 3.99 2.48
CA THR A 570 -22.92 4.32 1.91
C THR A 570 -22.80 5.21 0.67
N LYS A 571 -21.88 6.18 0.64
CA LYS A 571 -21.58 6.97 -0.57
C LYS A 571 -21.02 6.08 -1.69
N VAL A 572 -20.08 5.19 -1.37
CA VAL A 572 -19.55 4.18 -2.30
C VAL A 572 -20.70 3.36 -2.88
N ALA A 573 -21.58 2.79 -2.05
CA ALA A 573 -22.71 1.99 -2.50
C ALA A 573 -23.65 2.77 -3.45
N THR A 574 -23.87 4.06 -3.22
CA THR A 574 -24.69 4.88 -4.14
C THR A 574 -24.02 5.10 -5.51
N GLN A 575 -22.70 5.31 -5.55
CA GLN A 575 -21.97 5.53 -6.80
C GLN A 575 -21.71 4.23 -7.56
N VAL A 576 -21.48 3.13 -6.83
CA VAL A 576 -21.26 1.79 -7.38
C VAL A 576 -22.50 1.28 -8.12
N LYS A 577 -23.72 1.80 -7.84
CA LYS A 577 -24.91 1.53 -8.68
C LYS A 577 -24.73 1.88 -10.16
N SER A 578 -23.85 2.83 -10.50
CA SER A 578 -23.53 3.12 -11.91
C SER A 578 -22.83 1.95 -12.61
N PHE A 579 -22.08 1.13 -11.86
CA PHE A 579 -21.43 -0.09 -12.34
C PHE A 579 -22.36 -1.29 -12.42
N GLU A 580 -23.55 -1.23 -11.81
CA GLU A 580 -24.55 -2.29 -11.93
C GLU A 580 -24.97 -2.50 -13.40
N MET A 581 -24.79 -1.48 -14.25
CA MET A 581 -24.98 -1.60 -15.71
C MET A 581 -24.06 -2.63 -16.37
N LEU A 582 -22.88 -2.93 -15.80
CA LEU A 582 -21.94 -3.94 -16.31
C LEU A 582 -22.30 -5.36 -15.84
N ARG A 583 -23.15 -5.50 -14.82
CA ARG A 583 -23.51 -6.80 -14.25
C ARG A 583 -24.31 -7.68 -15.21
N PRO A 584 -25.32 -7.18 -15.94
CA PRO A 584 -25.98 -7.96 -17.00
C PRO A 584 -25.01 -8.44 -18.08
N ILE A 585 -23.95 -7.66 -18.39
CA ILE A 585 -22.91 -8.05 -19.35
C ILE A 585 -22.11 -9.23 -18.78
N TYR A 586 -21.70 -9.12 -17.51
CA TYR A 586 -20.96 -10.18 -16.81
C TYR A 586 -21.76 -11.48 -16.74
N GLY A 587 -23.05 -11.42 -16.38
CA GLY A 587 -23.94 -12.59 -16.36
C GLY A 587 -24.13 -13.22 -17.74
N ALA A 588 -24.46 -12.41 -18.75
CA ALA A 588 -24.74 -12.93 -20.08
C ALA A 588 -23.50 -13.49 -20.82
N LEU A 589 -22.29 -13.06 -20.45
CA LEU A 589 -21.05 -13.69 -20.95
C LEU A 589 -20.81 -15.08 -20.35
N GLN A 590 -21.49 -15.43 -19.27
CA GLN A 590 -21.35 -16.68 -18.54
C GLN A 590 -22.49 -17.67 -18.80
N ASP A 591 -23.56 -17.22 -19.50
CA ASP A 591 -24.69 -18.06 -19.88
C ASP A 591 -24.32 -19.01 -21.03
N PRO A 592 -24.34 -20.34 -20.80
CA PRO A 592 -23.99 -21.33 -21.83
C PRO A 592 -25.02 -21.40 -22.96
N SER A 593 -26.24 -20.86 -22.76
CA SER A 593 -27.28 -20.80 -23.79
C SER A 593 -26.99 -19.80 -24.90
N GLU A 594 -26.04 -18.88 -24.72
CA GLU A 594 -25.64 -17.92 -25.76
C GLU A 594 -24.39 -18.33 -26.55
N GLU A 595 -23.93 -19.56 -26.39
CA GLU A 595 -22.81 -20.10 -27.16
C GLU A 595 -23.23 -20.35 -28.61
N LEU A 596 -22.39 -19.90 -29.55
CA LEU A 596 -22.60 -20.15 -30.96
C LEU A 596 -22.42 -21.66 -31.24
N PRO A 597 -23.28 -22.29 -32.06
CA PRO A 597 -23.16 -23.71 -32.35
C PRO A 597 -21.88 -24.03 -33.12
N THR A 598 -21.29 -25.18 -32.83
CA THR A 598 -20.10 -25.71 -33.50
C THR A 598 -20.45 -26.41 -34.82
N MET A 599 -19.51 -26.39 -35.77
CA MET A 599 -19.68 -26.94 -37.12
C MET A 599 -20.12 -28.42 -37.15
N GLY A 600 -19.77 -29.21 -36.14
CA GLY A 600 -20.13 -30.64 -36.04
C GLY A 600 -21.61 -30.93 -35.80
N ASN A 601 -22.39 -29.95 -35.33
CA ASN A 601 -23.80 -30.13 -34.99
C ASN A 601 -24.77 -29.68 -36.10
N LEU A 602 -24.26 -29.17 -37.23
CA LEU A 602 -25.06 -28.59 -38.29
C LEU A 602 -25.37 -29.62 -39.40
N SER A 603 -26.48 -30.35 -39.26
CA SER A 603 -27.07 -31.08 -40.39
C SER A 603 -27.62 -30.08 -41.43
N ASN A 604 -27.20 -30.20 -42.69
CA ASN A 604 -27.54 -29.28 -43.80
C ASN A 604 -27.08 -27.81 -43.58
N TYR A 605 -25.79 -27.62 -43.34
CA TYR A 605 -25.13 -26.33 -43.19
C TYR A 605 -25.59 -25.24 -44.21
N MET A 606 -25.66 -25.55 -45.51
CA MET A 606 -26.00 -24.56 -46.54
C MET A 606 -27.41 -23.96 -46.39
N VAL A 607 -28.37 -24.70 -45.83
CA VAL A 607 -29.74 -24.21 -45.59
C VAL A 607 -29.79 -23.27 -44.37
N ASN A 608 -28.95 -23.53 -43.38
CA ASN A 608 -28.92 -22.79 -42.12
C ASN A 608 -27.96 -21.59 -42.13
N LEU A 609 -27.09 -21.49 -43.14
CA LEU A 609 -26.07 -20.44 -43.27
C LEU A 609 -26.62 -19.01 -43.10
N PRO A 610 -27.74 -18.59 -43.73
CA PRO A 610 -28.25 -17.22 -43.56
C PRO A 610 -28.67 -16.88 -42.12
N ASN A 611 -29.28 -17.83 -41.41
CA ASN A 611 -29.70 -17.64 -40.02
C ASN A 611 -28.47 -17.60 -39.09
N LEU A 612 -27.48 -18.42 -39.38
CA LEU A 612 -26.23 -18.48 -38.64
C LEU A 612 -25.41 -17.19 -38.82
N LEU A 613 -25.29 -16.68 -40.05
CA LEU A 613 -24.64 -15.39 -40.34
C LEU A 613 -25.32 -14.23 -39.60
N LYS A 614 -26.67 -14.19 -39.60
CA LYS A 614 -27.42 -13.20 -38.82
C LYS A 614 -27.13 -13.30 -37.32
N SER A 615 -27.06 -14.52 -36.78
CA SER A 615 -26.76 -14.77 -35.37
C SER A 615 -25.33 -14.32 -35.01
N ILE A 616 -24.35 -14.64 -35.85
CA ILE A 616 -22.96 -14.18 -35.70
C ILE A 616 -22.87 -12.66 -35.74
N HIS A 617 -23.53 -12.01 -36.72
CA HIS A 617 -23.52 -10.55 -36.83
C HIS A 617 -24.16 -9.88 -35.60
N THR A 618 -25.27 -10.42 -35.12
CA THR A 618 -25.95 -9.93 -33.90
C THR A 618 -25.06 -10.08 -32.67
N LYS A 619 -24.37 -11.22 -32.53
CA LYS A 619 -23.42 -11.45 -31.42
C LYS A 619 -22.24 -10.49 -31.49
N ILE A 620 -21.60 -10.34 -32.65
CA ILE A 620 -20.47 -9.40 -32.83
C ILE A 620 -20.90 -7.96 -32.52
N GLY A 621 -22.03 -7.49 -33.07
CA GLY A 621 -22.52 -6.14 -32.78
C GLY A 621 -22.83 -5.90 -31.30
N ARG A 622 -23.31 -6.93 -30.60
CA ARG A 622 -23.51 -6.89 -29.15
C ARG A 622 -22.19 -6.86 -28.38
N LEU A 623 -21.20 -7.66 -28.78
CA LEU A 623 -19.85 -7.63 -28.21
C LEU A 623 -19.17 -6.26 -28.40
N ASP A 624 -19.35 -5.62 -29.55
CA ASP A 624 -18.86 -4.24 -29.80
C ASP A 624 -19.54 -3.21 -28.89
N ALA A 625 -20.86 -3.31 -28.73
CA ALA A 625 -21.61 -2.44 -27.82
C ALA A 625 -21.15 -2.60 -26.37
N TRP A 626 -20.94 -3.83 -25.92
CA TRP A 626 -20.43 -4.13 -24.58
C TRP A 626 -19.00 -3.66 -24.37
N GLN A 627 -18.12 -3.84 -25.36
CA GLN A 627 -16.76 -3.32 -25.32
C GLN A 627 -16.76 -1.79 -25.18
N HIS A 628 -17.61 -1.10 -25.96
CA HIS A 628 -17.76 0.35 -25.87
C HIS A 628 -18.27 0.81 -24.49
N GLN A 629 -19.22 0.08 -23.89
CA GLN A 629 -19.70 0.35 -22.54
C GLN A 629 -18.62 0.15 -21.48
N CYS A 630 -17.78 -0.89 -21.61
CA CYS A 630 -16.64 -1.11 -20.72
C CYS A 630 -15.63 0.06 -20.80
N HIS A 631 -15.29 0.54 -22.01
CA HIS A 631 -14.38 1.67 -22.18
C HIS A 631 -14.95 3.02 -21.71
N LYS A 632 -16.27 3.22 -21.80
CA LYS A 632 -16.93 4.44 -21.33
C LYS A 632 -16.97 4.53 -19.80
N THR A 633 -16.89 3.38 -19.11
CA THR A 633 -17.00 3.33 -17.65
C THR A 633 -15.69 3.79 -17.01
N GLN A 634 -15.78 4.76 -16.09
CA GLN A 634 -14.62 5.27 -15.38
C GLN A 634 -14.01 4.20 -14.47
N ALA A 635 -12.70 3.97 -14.57
CA ALA A 635 -12.07 2.81 -13.95
C ALA A 635 -11.60 3.00 -12.49
N SER A 636 -11.42 4.23 -12.02
CA SER A 636 -11.08 4.53 -10.62
C SER A 636 -11.59 5.90 -10.13
N TRP A 637 -11.98 5.95 -8.86
CA TRP A 637 -12.73 7.07 -8.24
C TRP A 637 -12.27 7.25 -6.79
N ASN A 638 -12.19 8.49 -6.32
CA ASN A 638 -11.87 8.78 -4.92
C ASN A 638 -13.11 9.27 -4.18
N ILE A 639 -13.49 8.56 -3.11
CA ILE A 639 -14.57 8.95 -2.20
C ILE A 639 -14.00 9.11 -0.79
N GLY A 640 -13.72 10.34 -0.40
CA GLY A 640 -13.12 10.64 0.90
C GLY A 640 -11.76 9.98 1.05
N PHE A 641 -11.67 8.99 1.94
CA PHE A 641 -10.44 8.23 2.19
C PHE A 641 -10.31 6.91 1.39
N LEU A 642 -11.28 6.59 0.55
CA LEU A 642 -11.34 5.36 -0.23
C LEU A 642 -11.09 5.63 -1.71
N GLU A 643 -10.23 4.83 -2.36
CA GLU A 643 -10.10 4.78 -3.81
C GLU A 643 -10.75 3.50 -4.33
N ILE A 644 -11.82 3.64 -5.10
CA ILE A 644 -12.54 2.50 -5.69
C ILE A 644 -11.84 2.12 -6.99
N HIS A 645 -11.44 0.86 -7.12
CA HIS A 645 -10.84 0.31 -8.33
C HIS A 645 -11.78 -0.70 -9.01
N CYS A 646 -12.16 -0.37 -10.23
CA CYS A 646 -12.96 -1.25 -11.10
C CYS A 646 -12.15 -1.77 -12.30
N ARG A 647 -10.87 -1.40 -12.41
CA ARG A 647 -9.99 -1.80 -13.52
C ARG A 647 -9.92 -3.31 -13.69
N HIS A 648 -9.87 -4.07 -12.61
CA HIS A 648 -9.76 -5.52 -12.66
C HIS A 648 -10.96 -6.16 -13.37
N ILE A 649 -12.19 -5.84 -12.94
CA ILE A 649 -13.43 -6.30 -13.61
C ILE A 649 -13.46 -5.86 -15.07
N ILE A 650 -13.15 -4.59 -15.36
CA ILE A 650 -13.19 -4.08 -16.72
C ILE A 650 -12.20 -4.85 -17.61
N SER A 651 -10.99 -5.11 -17.12
CA SER A 651 -9.99 -5.92 -17.82
C SER A 651 -10.46 -7.35 -18.04
N GLU A 652 -11.03 -8.00 -17.01
CA GLU A 652 -11.58 -9.36 -17.12
C GLU A 652 -12.73 -9.42 -18.13
N LEU A 653 -13.66 -8.47 -18.09
CA LEU A 653 -14.76 -8.37 -19.06
C LEU A 653 -14.25 -8.18 -20.48
N LEU A 654 -13.28 -7.29 -20.69
CA LEU A 654 -12.67 -7.06 -22.00
C LEU A 654 -11.96 -8.30 -22.53
N GLU A 655 -11.26 -9.04 -21.67
CA GLU A 655 -10.63 -10.32 -22.03
C GLU A 655 -11.68 -11.36 -22.45
N ARG A 656 -12.76 -11.51 -21.67
CA ARG A 656 -13.86 -12.43 -22.00
C ARG A 656 -14.59 -12.03 -23.29
N ILE A 657 -14.86 -10.74 -23.50
CA ILE A 657 -15.44 -10.22 -24.75
C ILE A 657 -14.54 -10.56 -25.93
N ASN A 658 -13.23 -10.39 -25.78
CA ASN A 658 -12.27 -10.71 -26.83
C ASN A 658 -12.23 -12.22 -27.13
N ASN A 659 -12.30 -13.07 -26.11
CA ASN A 659 -12.36 -14.53 -26.29
C ASN A 659 -13.62 -14.96 -27.06
N GLN A 660 -14.81 -14.48 -26.70
CA GLN A 660 -16.03 -14.79 -27.46
C GLN A 660 -16.00 -14.23 -28.89
N ARG A 661 -15.37 -13.06 -29.09
CA ARG A 661 -15.16 -12.48 -30.42
C ARG A 661 -14.28 -13.37 -31.29
N ILE A 662 -13.19 -13.90 -30.73
CA ILE A 662 -12.29 -14.84 -31.43
C ILE A 662 -13.06 -16.09 -31.87
N VAL A 663 -13.88 -16.67 -30.99
CA VAL A 663 -14.72 -17.84 -31.32
C VAL A 663 -15.70 -17.52 -32.46
N ALA A 664 -16.37 -16.36 -32.41
CA ALA A 664 -17.28 -15.94 -33.48
C ALA A 664 -16.56 -15.71 -34.82
N HIS A 665 -15.35 -15.16 -34.80
CA HIS A 665 -14.52 -15.00 -36.01
C HIS A 665 -14.01 -16.33 -36.56
N GLN A 666 -13.60 -17.26 -35.69
CA GLN A 666 -13.20 -18.62 -36.09
C GLN A 666 -14.36 -19.34 -36.77
N LEU A 667 -15.55 -19.34 -36.15
CA LEU A 667 -16.74 -19.93 -36.76
C LEU A 667 -17.04 -19.29 -38.13
N LEU A 668 -17.01 -17.96 -38.24
CA LEU A 668 -17.21 -17.27 -39.52
C LEU A 668 -16.18 -17.68 -40.60
N THR A 669 -14.93 -17.92 -40.19
CA THR A 669 -13.86 -18.39 -41.07
C THR A 669 -14.11 -19.81 -41.54
N ASP A 670 -14.48 -20.72 -40.63
CA ASP A 670 -14.77 -22.13 -40.94
C ASP A 670 -15.97 -22.26 -41.88
N LEU A 671 -17.05 -21.50 -41.63
CA LEU A 671 -18.23 -21.46 -42.50
C LEU A 671 -17.85 -21.01 -43.91
N THR A 672 -17.09 -19.91 -44.01
CA THR A 672 -16.72 -19.33 -45.30
C THR A 672 -15.80 -20.27 -46.07
N THR A 673 -14.78 -20.85 -45.43
CA THR A 673 -13.84 -21.77 -46.07
C THR A 673 -14.51 -23.07 -46.50
N GLN A 674 -15.39 -23.65 -45.68
CA GLN A 674 -16.16 -24.84 -46.07
C GLN A 674 -17.12 -24.55 -47.22
N GLY A 675 -17.80 -23.40 -47.20
CA GLY A 675 -18.68 -22.97 -48.29
C GLY A 675 -17.91 -22.77 -49.60
N ILE A 676 -16.73 -22.14 -49.54
CA ILE A 676 -15.83 -21.99 -50.70
C ILE A 676 -15.44 -23.36 -51.25
N LEU A 677 -15.02 -24.29 -50.37
CA LEU A 677 -14.60 -25.63 -50.78
C LEU A 677 -15.75 -26.41 -51.47
N GLN A 678 -16.96 -26.35 -50.93
CA GLN A 678 -18.15 -27.00 -51.51
C GLN A 678 -18.52 -26.42 -52.88
N CYS A 679 -18.49 -25.09 -53.05
CA CYS A 679 -18.73 -24.46 -54.35
C CYS A 679 -17.64 -24.80 -55.36
N VAL A 680 -16.36 -24.78 -54.96
CA VAL A 680 -15.22 -25.11 -55.83
C VAL A 680 -15.27 -26.57 -56.28
N THR A 681 -15.57 -27.50 -55.38
CA THR A 681 -15.69 -28.94 -55.71
C THR A 681 -16.87 -29.19 -56.64
N SER A 682 -18.06 -28.68 -56.32
CA SER A 682 -19.25 -28.83 -57.16
C SER A 682 -19.05 -28.25 -58.57
N LEU A 683 -18.39 -27.08 -58.69
CA LEU A 683 -18.06 -26.50 -59.99
C LEU A 683 -17.02 -27.33 -60.76
N LYS A 684 -15.97 -27.83 -60.09
CA LYS A 684 -14.97 -28.70 -60.73
C LYS A 684 -15.60 -29.98 -61.25
N ASP A 685 -16.40 -30.66 -60.43
CA ASP A 685 -17.06 -31.90 -60.81
C ASP A 685 -18.00 -31.67 -62.00
N ALA A 686 -18.80 -30.60 -61.96
CA ALA A 686 -19.66 -30.24 -63.09
C ALA A 686 -18.88 -29.92 -64.38
N ILE A 687 -17.74 -29.22 -64.28
CA ILE A 687 -16.86 -28.95 -65.43
C ILE A 687 -16.29 -30.25 -65.99
N THR A 688 -15.83 -31.19 -65.15
CA THR A 688 -15.28 -32.47 -65.63
C THR A 688 -16.31 -33.26 -66.43
N VAL A 689 -17.54 -33.37 -65.94
CA VAL A 689 -18.64 -34.03 -66.65
C VAL A 689 -18.94 -33.34 -67.99
N MET A 690 -18.86 -32.01 -68.08
CA MET A 690 -19.13 -31.28 -69.33
C MET A 690 -18.00 -31.33 -70.36
N ASP A 691 -16.74 -31.40 -69.90
CA ASP A 691 -15.54 -31.43 -70.73
C ASP A 691 -15.26 -32.83 -71.32
N GLU A 692 -15.82 -33.89 -70.73
CA GLU A 692 -15.75 -35.25 -71.28
C GLU A 692 -16.28 -35.31 -72.73
N ARG A 693 -15.61 -36.09 -73.57
CA ARG A 693 -15.94 -36.27 -75.00
C ARG A 693 -16.22 -37.74 -75.29
N PRO A 694 -17.39 -38.27 -74.91
CA PRO A 694 -17.71 -39.67 -75.12
C PRO A 694 -17.85 -39.99 -76.62
N GLN A 695 -17.32 -41.14 -77.01
CA GLN A 695 -17.41 -41.66 -78.37
C GLN A 695 -18.45 -42.79 -78.51
N THR A 696 -18.83 -43.44 -77.41
CA THR A 696 -19.86 -44.49 -77.41
C THR A 696 -21.24 -43.89 -77.18
N THR A 697 -22.26 -44.56 -77.73
CA THR A 697 -23.66 -44.13 -77.59
C THR A 697 -24.14 -44.13 -76.14
N GLU A 698 -23.66 -45.09 -75.36
CA GLU A 698 -23.99 -45.25 -73.93
C GLU A 698 -23.39 -44.10 -73.10
N ALA A 699 -22.08 -43.88 -73.19
CA ALA A 699 -21.41 -42.82 -72.42
C ALA A 699 -21.93 -41.42 -72.79
N PHE A 700 -22.32 -41.20 -74.06
CA PHE A 700 -22.96 -39.94 -74.46
C PHE A 700 -24.35 -39.76 -73.84
N CYS A 701 -25.14 -40.83 -73.73
CA CYS A 701 -26.46 -40.76 -73.11
C CYS A 701 -26.35 -40.57 -71.59
N GLU A 702 -25.39 -41.22 -70.93
CA GLU A 702 -25.10 -41.02 -69.50
C GLU A 702 -24.62 -39.60 -69.21
N GLN A 703 -23.66 -39.10 -69.98
CA GLN A 703 -23.19 -37.72 -69.86
C GLN A 703 -24.35 -36.73 -70.01
N ARG A 704 -25.24 -36.95 -70.98
CA ARG A 704 -26.40 -36.08 -71.20
C ARG A 704 -27.44 -36.16 -70.07
N ARG A 705 -27.59 -37.32 -69.42
CA ARG A 705 -28.40 -37.44 -68.18
C ARG A 705 -27.78 -36.61 -67.06
N CYS A 706 -26.49 -36.77 -66.80
CA CYS A 706 -25.76 -36.02 -65.77
C CYS A 706 -25.83 -34.51 -66.00
N ILE A 707 -25.63 -34.05 -67.24
CA ILE A 707 -25.73 -32.62 -67.61
C ILE A 707 -27.14 -32.08 -67.43
N ARG A 708 -28.18 -32.88 -67.71
CA ARG A 708 -29.56 -32.46 -67.47
C ARG A 708 -29.81 -32.25 -65.98
N THR A 709 -29.37 -33.18 -65.14
CA THR A 709 -29.45 -33.04 -63.67
C THR A 709 -28.67 -31.83 -63.17
N LEU A 710 -27.47 -31.58 -63.70
CA LEU A 710 -26.67 -30.39 -63.38
C LEU A 710 -27.39 -29.09 -63.79
N SER A 711 -28.03 -29.07 -64.97
CA SER A 711 -28.79 -27.91 -65.44
C SER A 711 -30.05 -27.66 -64.59
N ASP A 712 -30.73 -28.71 -64.17
CA ASP A 712 -31.89 -28.59 -63.26
C ASP A 712 -31.46 -28.04 -61.89
N ASN A 713 -30.26 -28.40 -61.41
CA ASN A 713 -29.67 -27.93 -60.15
C ASN A 713 -28.89 -26.61 -60.25
N GLU A 714 -28.73 -26.03 -61.44
CA GLU A 714 -27.90 -24.82 -61.66
C GLU A 714 -28.37 -23.63 -60.81
N LYS A 715 -29.69 -23.47 -60.66
CA LYS A 715 -30.26 -22.41 -59.81
C LYS A 715 -29.84 -22.55 -58.35
N GLN A 716 -29.75 -23.78 -57.86
CA GLN A 716 -29.33 -24.05 -56.49
C GLN A 716 -27.84 -23.74 -56.31
N LEU A 717 -26.99 -24.16 -57.25
CA LEU A 717 -25.56 -23.88 -57.22
C LEU A 717 -25.26 -22.36 -57.25
N LEU A 718 -25.97 -21.61 -58.09
CA LEU A 718 -25.83 -20.13 -58.12
C LEU A 718 -26.29 -19.48 -56.82
N GLN A 719 -27.31 -20.04 -56.17
CA GLN A 719 -27.77 -19.56 -54.86
C GLN A 719 -26.73 -19.86 -53.77
N GLU A 720 -26.12 -21.04 -53.78
CA GLU A 720 -25.03 -21.43 -52.87
C GLU A 720 -23.82 -20.50 -53.02
N ILE A 721 -23.40 -20.20 -54.26
CA ILE A 721 -22.32 -19.23 -54.53
C ILE A 721 -22.64 -17.85 -53.92
N ARG A 722 -23.86 -17.33 -54.10
CA ARG A 722 -24.27 -16.04 -53.50
C ARG A 722 -24.24 -16.06 -51.98
N MET A 723 -24.67 -17.16 -51.35
CA MET A 723 -24.62 -17.27 -49.89
C MET A 723 -23.17 -17.28 -49.38
N VAL A 724 -22.25 -17.90 -50.11
CA VAL A 724 -20.81 -17.87 -49.80
C VAL A 724 -20.21 -16.49 -50.03
N GLU A 725 -20.65 -15.73 -51.05
CA GLU A 725 -20.26 -14.33 -51.24
C GLU A 725 -20.69 -13.45 -50.06
N GLU A 726 -21.91 -13.62 -49.55
CA GLU A 726 -22.39 -12.92 -48.36
C GLU A 726 -21.57 -13.29 -47.11
N ALA A 727 -21.25 -14.58 -46.93
CA ALA A 727 -20.39 -15.05 -45.84
C ALA A 727 -18.97 -14.45 -45.93
N TYR A 728 -18.37 -14.45 -47.11
CA TYR A 728 -17.04 -13.87 -47.35
C TYR A 728 -17.03 -12.35 -47.16
N LYS A 729 -18.10 -11.65 -47.57
CA LYS A 729 -18.25 -10.21 -47.30
C LYS A 729 -18.29 -9.93 -45.79
N ALA A 730 -19.06 -10.73 -45.03
CA ALA A 730 -19.09 -10.62 -43.58
C ALA A 730 -17.71 -10.93 -42.95
N LEU A 731 -16.99 -11.93 -43.46
CA LEU A 731 -15.64 -12.26 -43.02
C LEU A 731 -14.67 -11.09 -43.29
N ARG A 732 -14.72 -10.48 -44.47
CA ARG A 732 -13.87 -9.34 -44.84
C ARG A 732 -14.10 -8.12 -43.96
N THR A 733 -15.34 -7.86 -43.56
CA THR A 733 -15.68 -6.73 -42.68
C THR A 733 -15.23 -6.99 -41.23
N ASN A 734 -15.44 -8.20 -40.72
CA ASN A 734 -15.24 -8.50 -39.30
C ASN A 734 -13.84 -9.05 -38.97
N CYS A 735 -13.20 -9.77 -39.89
CA CYS A 735 -11.88 -10.40 -39.74
C CYS A 735 -11.08 -10.34 -41.05
N PRO A 736 -10.48 -9.18 -41.39
CA PRO A 736 -9.81 -8.98 -42.68
C PRO A 736 -8.57 -9.85 -42.89
N ALA A 737 -7.88 -10.25 -41.82
CA ALA A 737 -6.73 -11.16 -41.91
C ALA A 737 -7.15 -12.54 -42.44
N ALA A 738 -8.14 -13.17 -41.82
CA ALA A 738 -8.67 -14.46 -42.26
C ALA A 738 -9.27 -14.42 -43.68
N ALA A 739 -9.93 -13.30 -44.04
CA ALA A 739 -10.41 -13.11 -45.41
C ALA A 739 -9.27 -13.09 -46.45
N SER A 740 -8.12 -12.48 -46.09
CA SER A 740 -6.94 -12.45 -46.95
C SER A 740 -6.37 -13.85 -47.20
N ASP A 741 -6.45 -14.75 -46.24
CA ASP A 741 -5.92 -16.12 -46.38
C ASP A 741 -6.71 -16.96 -47.39
N CYS A 742 -8.04 -16.79 -47.44
CA CYS A 742 -8.89 -17.55 -48.35
C CYS A 742 -9.25 -16.83 -49.67
N ILE A 743 -8.75 -15.60 -49.90
CA ILE A 743 -9.09 -14.80 -51.10
C ILE A 743 -8.76 -15.50 -52.42
N GLY A 744 -7.66 -16.26 -52.46
CA GLY A 744 -7.26 -17.01 -53.65
C GLY A 744 -8.27 -18.10 -54.02
N GLN A 745 -8.77 -18.83 -53.02
CA GLN A 745 -9.79 -19.86 -53.23
C GLN A 745 -11.17 -19.25 -53.52
N PHE A 746 -11.49 -18.11 -52.91
CA PHE A 746 -12.71 -17.36 -53.22
C PHE A 746 -12.73 -16.89 -54.69
N ASN A 747 -11.65 -16.27 -55.17
CA ASN A 747 -11.53 -15.85 -56.56
C ASN A 747 -11.57 -17.04 -57.54
N LEU A 748 -11.13 -18.22 -57.10
CA LEU A 748 -11.22 -19.44 -57.89
C LEU A 748 -12.68 -19.84 -58.18
N ILE A 749 -13.64 -19.54 -57.29
CA ILE A 749 -15.07 -19.79 -57.55
C ILE A 749 -15.51 -19.04 -58.81
N HIS A 750 -15.22 -17.74 -58.90
CA HIS A 750 -15.61 -16.94 -60.07
C HIS A 750 -14.88 -17.39 -61.35
N ALA A 751 -13.60 -17.74 -61.24
CA ALA A 751 -12.85 -18.28 -62.38
C ALA A 751 -13.44 -19.62 -62.87
N LEU A 752 -13.80 -20.51 -61.94
CA LEU A 752 -14.44 -21.79 -62.26
C LEU A 752 -15.87 -21.59 -62.77
N GLN A 753 -16.63 -20.63 -62.26
CA GLN A 753 -17.97 -20.29 -62.76
C GLN A 753 -17.90 -19.79 -64.21
N ALA A 754 -16.92 -18.94 -64.53
CA ALA A 754 -16.67 -18.51 -65.91
C ALA A 754 -16.29 -19.71 -66.81
N LYS A 755 -15.43 -20.61 -66.31
CA LYS A 755 -15.07 -21.84 -67.02
C LYS A 755 -16.27 -22.78 -67.22
N TYR A 756 -17.11 -22.95 -66.20
CA TYR A 756 -18.36 -23.72 -66.24
C TYR A 756 -19.25 -23.24 -67.39
N ASN A 757 -19.48 -21.93 -67.50
CA ASN A 757 -20.27 -21.35 -68.58
C ASN A 757 -19.68 -21.62 -69.98
N LEU A 758 -18.35 -21.54 -70.11
CA LEU A 758 -17.65 -21.85 -71.36
C LEU A 758 -17.76 -23.34 -71.72
N SER A 759 -17.51 -24.23 -70.75
CA SER A 759 -17.64 -25.69 -70.92
C SER A 759 -19.08 -26.09 -71.26
N PHE A 760 -20.09 -25.46 -70.64
CA PHE A 760 -21.50 -25.67 -70.97
C PHE A 760 -21.82 -25.27 -72.41
N GLN A 761 -21.38 -24.08 -72.85
CA GLN A 761 -21.56 -23.66 -74.25
C GLN A 761 -20.82 -24.56 -75.24
N ALA A 762 -19.60 -25.00 -74.90
CA ALA A 762 -18.83 -25.93 -75.71
C ALA A 762 -19.52 -27.31 -75.79
N ASN A 763 -20.11 -27.78 -74.69
CA ASN A 763 -20.89 -29.01 -74.65
C ASN A 763 -22.15 -28.92 -75.51
N ILE A 764 -22.91 -27.80 -75.46
CA ILE A 764 -24.05 -27.58 -76.36
C ILE A 764 -23.63 -27.68 -77.83
N LYS A 765 -22.51 -27.06 -78.21
CA LYS A 765 -21.98 -27.12 -79.58
C LYS A 765 -21.56 -28.54 -79.98
N PHE A 766 -20.91 -29.28 -79.09
CA PHE A 766 -20.53 -30.68 -79.29
C PHE A 766 -21.75 -31.59 -79.41
N SER A 767 -22.70 -31.47 -78.50
CA SER A 767 -23.96 -32.21 -78.49
C SER A 767 -24.73 -32.00 -79.80
N LYS A 768 -24.81 -30.76 -80.32
CA LYS A 768 -25.43 -30.49 -81.64
C LYS A 768 -24.74 -31.22 -82.79
N LYS A 769 -23.41 -31.37 -82.76
CA LYS A 769 -22.64 -32.08 -83.79
C LYS A 769 -22.75 -33.61 -83.67
N MET A 770 -22.72 -34.14 -82.46
CA MET A 770 -22.75 -35.59 -82.20
C MET A 770 -24.14 -36.19 -82.26
N LEU A 771 -25.19 -35.41 -81.93
CA LEU A 771 -26.58 -35.87 -81.95
C LEU A 771 -27.00 -36.55 -83.27
N PRO A 772 -26.73 -35.99 -84.46
CA PRO A 772 -27.06 -36.68 -85.71
C PRO A 772 -26.26 -37.97 -85.92
N VAL A 773 -24.98 -38.00 -85.52
CA VAL A 773 -24.09 -39.17 -85.67
C VAL A 773 -24.58 -40.33 -84.80
N ILE A 774 -24.84 -40.06 -83.52
CA ILE A 774 -25.35 -41.05 -82.56
C ILE A 774 -26.79 -41.43 -82.89
N GLY A 775 -27.62 -40.45 -83.30
CA GLY A 775 -28.98 -40.72 -83.77
C GLY A 775 -29.01 -41.67 -84.97
N GLN A 776 -28.06 -41.53 -85.90
CA GLN A 776 -27.90 -42.45 -87.02
C GLN A 776 -27.41 -43.83 -86.56
N GLN A 777 -26.47 -43.92 -85.62
CA GLN A 777 -26.01 -45.20 -85.05
C GLN A 777 -27.15 -45.96 -84.34
N VAL A 778 -27.98 -45.25 -83.56
CA VAL A 778 -29.16 -45.83 -82.90
C VAL A 778 -30.20 -46.28 -83.93
N ALA A 779 -30.48 -45.47 -84.96
CA ALA A 779 -31.39 -45.86 -86.04
C ALA A 779 -30.88 -47.09 -86.81
N GLN A 780 -29.57 -47.17 -87.10
CA GLN A 780 -28.96 -48.33 -87.74
C GLN A 780 -29.03 -49.58 -86.87
N ALA A 781 -28.81 -49.46 -85.55
CA ALA A 781 -28.96 -50.58 -84.62
C ALA A 781 -30.41 -51.09 -84.59
N LEU A 782 -31.40 -50.19 -84.47
CA LEU A 782 -32.82 -50.55 -84.52
C LEU A 782 -33.23 -51.16 -85.87
N GLN A 783 -32.67 -50.68 -86.99
CA GLN A 783 -32.90 -51.27 -88.30
C GLN A 783 -32.29 -52.66 -88.43
N LYS A 784 -31.08 -52.90 -87.87
CA LYS A 784 -30.47 -54.23 -87.78
C LYS A 784 -31.35 -55.20 -86.98
N PHE A 785 -31.86 -54.77 -85.83
CA PHE A 785 -32.80 -55.56 -85.03
C PHE A 785 -34.11 -55.82 -85.77
N THR A 786 -34.64 -54.84 -86.50
CA THR A 786 -35.82 -55.02 -87.35
C THR A 786 -35.58 -56.06 -88.46
N ALA A 787 -34.40 -56.03 -89.09
CA ALA A 787 -34.01 -57.02 -90.10
C ALA A 787 -33.78 -58.42 -89.49
N GLN A 788 -33.23 -58.50 -88.27
CA GLN A 788 -33.13 -59.76 -87.50
C GLN A 788 -34.53 -60.32 -87.19
N CYS A 789 -35.46 -59.50 -86.71
CA CYS A 789 -36.85 -59.93 -86.46
C CYS A 789 -37.52 -60.44 -87.75
N LYS A 790 -37.27 -59.80 -88.91
CA LYS A 790 -37.78 -60.28 -90.19
C LYS A 790 -37.20 -61.64 -90.60
N ARG A 791 -35.91 -61.87 -90.34
CA ARG A 791 -35.26 -63.18 -90.56
C ARG A 791 -35.84 -64.25 -89.63
N ILE A 792 -36.05 -63.90 -88.36
CA ILE A 792 -36.68 -64.77 -87.36
C ILE A 792 -38.10 -65.14 -87.78
N LEU A 793 -38.92 -64.17 -88.22
CA LEU A 793 -40.27 -64.42 -88.74
C LEU A 793 -40.26 -65.45 -89.88
N ASN A 794 -39.39 -65.26 -90.88
CA ASN A 794 -39.27 -66.20 -91.99
C ASN A 794 -38.80 -67.60 -91.53
N ALA A 795 -37.88 -67.67 -90.56
CA ALA A 795 -37.40 -68.93 -90.00
C ALA A 795 -38.51 -69.65 -89.20
N LEU A 796 -39.34 -68.91 -88.47
CA LEU A 796 -40.49 -69.43 -87.75
C LEU A 796 -41.57 -69.96 -88.70
N GLU A 797 -41.90 -69.21 -89.77
CA GLU A 797 -42.83 -69.67 -90.80
C GLU A 797 -42.33 -70.94 -91.52
N ALA A 798 -41.03 -71.03 -91.81
CA ALA A 798 -40.42 -72.20 -92.40
C ALA A 798 -40.39 -73.41 -91.43
N ASN A 799 -40.24 -73.19 -90.12
CA ASN A 799 -40.32 -74.26 -89.12
C ASN A 799 -41.79 -74.69 -88.87
N ALA A 800 -42.74 -73.78 -88.99
CA ALA A 800 -44.16 -74.06 -88.84
C ALA A 800 -44.76 -74.87 -89.99
N THR A 801 -44.28 -74.67 -91.22
CA THR A 801 -44.84 -75.27 -92.44
C THR A 801 -44.21 -76.64 -92.75
N VAL A 802 -45.03 -77.69 -92.69
CA VAL A 802 -44.58 -79.07 -92.97
C VAL A 802 -45.52 -79.74 -93.97
N ARG A 803 -45.04 -79.89 -95.21
CA ARG A 803 -45.81 -80.41 -96.35
C ARG A 803 -45.60 -81.90 -96.66
N ASN A 804 -44.49 -82.49 -96.22
CA ASN A 804 -44.15 -83.90 -96.48
C ASN A 804 -44.20 -84.74 -95.19
N THR A 805 -45.07 -85.75 -95.19
CA THR A 805 -45.30 -86.70 -94.07
C THR A 805 -44.42 -87.95 -94.15
N GLN A 806 -43.67 -88.16 -95.23
CA GLN A 806 -42.96 -89.43 -95.49
C GLN A 806 -41.86 -89.77 -94.48
N VAL A 807 -41.32 -88.79 -93.75
CA VAL A 807 -40.24 -89.03 -92.76
C VAL A 807 -40.77 -89.60 -91.43
N PHE A 808 -42.08 -89.51 -91.16
CA PHE A 808 -42.64 -89.81 -89.83
C PHE A 808 -43.41 -91.14 -89.76
N ALA A 809 -43.59 -91.84 -90.88
CA ALA A 809 -44.28 -93.13 -90.93
C ALA A 809 -43.47 -94.30 -90.29
N THR A 810 -42.18 -94.10 -90.00
CA THR A 810 -41.26 -95.13 -89.49
C THR A 810 -41.00 -95.06 -87.98
N GLY A 811 -41.72 -94.20 -87.24
CA GLY A 811 -41.65 -94.17 -85.77
C GLY A 811 -40.43 -93.45 -85.16
N LYS A 812 -39.52 -92.88 -85.96
CA LYS A 812 -38.44 -91.98 -85.48
C LYS A 812 -38.65 -90.56 -85.98
N ALA A 813 -39.64 -89.93 -85.40
CA ALA A 813 -39.96 -88.53 -85.54
C ALA A 813 -38.97 -87.68 -84.71
N ASP A 814 -37.95 -87.07 -85.33
CA ASP A 814 -36.99 -86.23 -84.58
C ASP A 814 -37.57 -84.85 -84.27
N PHE A 815 -38.40 -84.78 -83.21
CA PHE A 815 -39.00 -83.53 -82.71
C PHE A 815 -37.96 -82.57 -82.11
N GLU A 816 -36.82 -83.09 -81.65
CA GLU A 816 -35.74 -82.28 -81.08
C GLU A 816 -35.11 -81.38 -82.16
N SER A 817 -34.97 -81.90 -83.39
CA SER A 817 -34.48 -81.13 -84.54
C SER A 817 -35.34 -79.89 -84.88
N ARG A 818 -36.61 -79.86 -84.46
CA ARG A 818 -37.55 -78.74 -84.72
C ARG A 818 -37.72 -77.81 -83.52
N LEU A 819 -37.62 -78.34 -82.30
CA LEU A 819 -37.74 -77.57 -81.05
C LEU A 819 -36.44 -76.85 -80.66
N ASN A 820 -35.27 -77.43 -80.92
CA ASN A 820 -33.98 -76.79 -80.58
C ASN A 820 -33.79 -75.42 -81.28
N PRO A 821 -34.06 -75.27 -82.59
CA PRO A 821 -34.02 -73.97 -83.24
C PRO A 821 -35.01 -72.95 -82.67
N LEU A 822 -36.14 -73.40 -82.12
CA LEU A 822 -37.11 -72.50 -81.48
C LEU A 822 -36.56 -71.94 -80.16
N ASN A 823 -35.84 -72.74 -79.37
CA ASN A 823 -35.23 -72.26 -78.14
C ASN A 823 -34.11 -71.22 -78.40
N GLU A 824 -33.31 -71.44 -79.46
CA GLU A 824 -32.31 -70.47 -79.92
C GLU A 824 -32.97 -69.16 -80.37
N ILE A 825 -34.03 -69.25 -81.19
CA ILE A 825 -34.82 -68.09 -81.63
C ILE A 825 -35.41 -67.33 -80.44
N LYS A 826 -35.84 -68.02 -79.36
CA LYS A 826 -36.36 -67.37 -78.15
C LYS A 826 -35.28 -66.53 -77.46
N SER A 827 -34.09 -67.10 -77.26
CA SER A 827 -32.96 -66.38 -76.66
C SER A 827 -32.56 -65.16 -77.48
N GLU A 828 -32.62 -65.25 -78.81
CA GLU A 828 -32.37 -64.11 -79.70
C GLU A 828 -33.48 -63.05 -79.57
N LEU A 829 -34.77 -63.43 -79.54
CA LEU A 829 -35.88 -62.50 -79.37
C LEU A 829 -35.84 -61.76 -78.02
N ASP A 830 -35.47 -62.43 -76.94
CA ASP A 830 -35.35 -61.82 -75.62
C ASP A 830 -34.16 -60.84 -75.56
N SER A 831 -33.01 -61.20 -76.15
CA SER A 831 -31.85 -60.30 -76.30
C SER A 831 -32.19 -59.03 -77.11
N ILE A 832 -32.95 -59.19 -78.20
CA ILE A 832 -33.43 -58.05 -79.00
C ILE A 832 -34.40 -57.18 -78.20
N ALA A 833 -35.25 -57.78 -77.36
CA ALA A 833 -36.20 -57.04 -76.52
C ALA A 833 -35.49 -56.18 -75.47
N ASP A 834 -34.50 -56.74 -74.76
CA ASP A 834 -33.70 -56.01 -73.78
C ASP A 834 -32.91 -54.87 -74.43
N ALA A 835 -32.27 -55.15 -75.57
CA ALA A 835 -31.60 -54.11 -76.36
C ALA A 835 -32.57 -53.02 -76.81
N ALA A 836 -33.77 -53.37 -77.28
CA ALA A 836 -34.76 -52.39 -77.73
C ALA A 836 -35.17 -51.42 -76.61
N VAL A 837 -35.36 -51.89 -75.37
CA VAL A 837 -35.67 -51.03 -74.21
C VAL A 837 -34.58 -49.98 -73.98
N THR A 838 -33.31 -50.40 -73.99
CA THR A 838 -32.17 -49.47 -73.80
C THR A 838 -32.10 -48.42 -74.92
N TYR A 839 -32.29 -48.81 -76.18
CA TYR A 839 -32.28 -47.88 -77.31
C TYR A 839 -33.49 -46.94 -77.32
N TYR A 840 -34.67 -47.37 -76.85
CA TYR A 840 -35.82 -46.48 -76.68
C TYR A 840 -35.55 -45.42 -75.62
N ASP A 841 -34.89 -45.79 -74.51
CA ASP A 841 -34.50 -44.83 -73.49
C ASP A 841 -33.41 -43.86 -73.99
N TYR A 842 -32.47 -44.32 -74.81
CA TYR A 842 -31.53 -43.44 -75.53
C TYR A 842 -32.26 -42.45 -76.44
N GLN A 843 -33.27 -42.91 -77.22
CA GLN A 843 -34.09 -42.01 -78.04
C GLN A 843 -34.81 -40.95 -77.20
N LYS A 844 -35.36 -41.30 -76.03
CA LYS A 844 -35.99 -40.35 -75.09
C LYS A 844 -35.00 -39.31 -74.55
N ILE A 845 -33.82 -39.72 -74.09
CA ILE A 845 -32.79 -38.82 -73.54
C ILE A 845 -32.30 -37.84 -74.61
N MET A 846 -32.16 -38.32 -75.85
CA MET A 846 -31.74 -37.52 -76.98
C MET A 846 -32.82 -36.56 -77.50
N GLY A 847 -34.09 -36.75 -77.10
CA GLY A 847 -35.24 -36.00 -77.61
C GLY A 847 -35.65 -36.40 -79.03
N ILE A 848 -35.31 -37.63 -79.43
CA ILE A 848 -35.65 -38.21 -80.74
C ILE A 848 -36.96 -38.99 -80.59
N LYS A 849 -37.83 -38.97 -81.61
CA LYS A 849 -39.07 -39.75 -81.61
C LYS A 849 -38.74 -41.24 -81.47
N VAL A 850 -39.36 -41.90 -80.50
CA VAL A 850 -39.17 -43.34 -80.26
C VAL A 850 -39.73 -44.12 -81.44
N THR A 851 -38.90 -44.96 -82.06
CA THR A 851 -39.27 -45.80 -83.21
C THR A 851 -39.39 -47.25 -82.78
N PRO A 852 -40.60 -47.77 -82.51
CA PRO A 852 -40.78 -49.14 -82.05
C PRO A 852 -40.47 -50.16 -83.15
N ILE A 853 -39.86 -51.28 -82.77
CA ILE A 853 -39.64 -52.43 -83.66
C ILE A 853 -40.94 -53.22 -83.75
N ILE A 854 -41.80 -52.85 -84.70
CA ILE A 854 -43.14 -53.46 -84.89
C ILE A 854 -43.05 -54.98 -85.12
N LEU A 855 -42.00 -55.44 -85.80
CA LEU A 855 -41.81 -56.87 -86.13
C LEU A 855 -41.44 -57.74 -84.92
N LEU A 856 -40.96 -57.16 -83.81
CA LEU A 856 -40.55 -57.93 -82.63
C LEU A 856 -41.77 -58.57 -81.95
N GLU A 857 -42.85 -57.81 -81.79
CA GLU A 857 -44.08 -58.32 -81.17
C GLU A 857 -44.73 -59.39 -82.06
N SER A 858 -44.78 -59.14 -83.37
CA SER A 858 -45.24 -60.14 -84.34
C SER A 858 -44.41 -61.43 -84.30
N ALA A 859 -43.09 -61.33 -84.15
CA ALA A 859 -42.20 -62.48 -84.05
C ALA A 859 -42.38 -63.27 -82.76
N ARG A 860 -42.59 -62.59 -81.62
CA ARG A 860 -42.87 -63.23 -80.33
C ARG A 860 -44.20 -63.99 -80.33
N VAL A 861 -45.26 -63.36 -80.85
CA VAL A 861 -46.58 -64.01 -80.99
C VAL A 861 -46.47 -65.24 -81.90
N LEU A 862 -45.80 -65.11 -83.05
CA LEU A 862 -45.62 -66.23 -83.96
C LEU A 862 -44.78 -67.36 -83.35
N TRP A 863 -43.72 -67.02 -82.61
CA TRP A 863 -42.90 -68.01 -81.92
C TRP A 863 -43.72 -68.83 -80.94
N LEU A 864 -44.58 -68.18 -80.12
CA LEU A 864 -45.48 -68.86 -79.19
C LEU A 864 -46.40 -69.84 -79.93
N GLU A 865 -47.06 -69.38 -81.01
CA GLU A 865 -47.95 -70.23 -81.81
C GLU A 865 -47.22 -71.47 -82.37
N VAL A 866 -46.00 -71.31 -82.90
CA VAL A 866 -45.21 -72.40 -83.50
C VAL A 866 -44.65 -73.36 -82.44
N HIS A 867 -44.17 -72.82 -81.33
CA HIS A 867 -43.67 -73.60 -80.20
C HIS A 867 -44.78 -74.46 -79.57
N ASP A 868 -45.97 -73.90 -79.35
CA ASP A 868 -47.09 -74.62 -78.74
C ASP A 868 -47.58 -75.77 -79.65
N VAL A 869 -47.60 -75.56 -80.97
CA VAL A 869 -47.93 -76.60 -81.95
C VAL A 869 -46.94 -77.77 -81.87
N TRP A 870 -45.64 -77.49 -81.89
CA TRP A 870 -44.61 -78.54 -81.87
C TRP A 870 -44.48 -79.25 -80.53
N THR A 871 -44.58 -78.53 -79.42
CA THR A 871 -44.56 -79.12 -78.08
C THR A 871 -45.77 -80.01 -77.84
N LEU A 872 -46.98 -79.62 -78.26
CA LEU A 872 -48.16 -80.49 -78.19
C LEU A 872 -47.93 -81.78 -79.00
N CYS A 873 -47.41 -81.66 -80.23
CA CYS A 873 -47.13 -82.81 -81.08
C CYS A 873 -46.14 -83.78 -80.43
N GLN A 874 -45.04 -83.28 -79.84
CA GLN A 874 -44.04 -84.09 -79.16
C GLN A 874 -44.62 -84.72 -77.88
N GLN A 875 -45.30 -83.94 -77.05
CA GLN A 875 -45.91 -84.44 -75.81
C GLN A 875 -46.94 -85.53 -76.09
N TRP A 876 -47.79 -85.35 -77.10
CA TRP A 876 -48.73 -86.37 -77.53
C TRP A 876 -48.01 -87.63 -77.99
N ARG A 877 -46.98 -87.50 -78.84
CA ARG A 877 -46.23 -88.66 -79.37
C ARG A 877 -45.53 -89.44 -78.27
N LEU A 878 -44.90 -88.75 -77.31
CA LEU A 878 -44.32 -89.37 -76.12
C LEU A 878 -45.38 -90.10 -75.30
N THR A 879 -46.51 -89.45 -75.04
CA THR A 879 -47.61 -90.05 -74.26
C THR A 879 -48.20 -91.27 -74.99
N HIS A 880 -48.46 -91.17 -76.29
CA HIS A 880 -48.96 -92.27 -77.12
C HIS A 880 -47.95 -93.43 -77.16
N ALA A 881 -46.66 -93.17 -77.35
CA ALA A 881 -45.63 -94.21 -77.29
C ALA A 881 -45.55 -94.87 -75.90
N MET A 882 -45.66 -94.10 -74.81
CA MET A 882 -45.74 -94.64 -73.45
C MET A 882 -46.97 -95.54 -73.26
N MET A 883 -48.14 -95.14 -73.81
CA MET A 883 -49.36 -95.96 -73.76
C MET A 883 -49.22 -97.29 -74.52
N HIS A 884 -48.44 -97.35 -75.60
CA HIS A 884 -48.19 -98.61 -76.31
C HIS A 884 -47.09 -99.47 -75.67
N ALA A 885 -46.14 -98.85 -74.96
CA ALA A 885 -44.99 -99.56 -74.36
C ALA A 885 -45.30 -100.24 -73.01
N HIS A 886 -46.26 -99.72 -72.23
CA HIS A 886 -46.59 -100.30 -70.93
C HIS A 886 -47.53 -101.51 -71.06
N LYS A 887 -47.45 -102.48 -70.15
CA LYS A 887 -48.34 -103.66 -70.14
C LYS A 887 -49.81 -103.25 -70.00
N PHE A 888 -50.69 -103.79 -70.84
CA PHE A 888 -52.10 -103.38 -70.94
C PHE A 888 -52.86 -103.41 -69.60
N ILE A 889 -52.60 -104.41 -68.75
CA ILE A 889 -53.31 -104.62 -67.48
C ILE A 889 -52.89 -103.64 -66.38
N VAL A 890 -51.65 -103.14 -66.43
CA VAL A 890 -51.08 -102.24 -65.40
C VAL A 890 -51.46 -100.78 -65.67
N GLN A 891 -51.88 -100.47 -66.89
CA GLN A 891 -52.25 -99.12 -67.28
C GLN A 891 -53.67 -98.75 -66.83
N SER A 892 -53.81 -97.55 -66.27
CA SER A 892 -55.12 -96.98 -65.95
C SER A 892 -55.74 -96.35 -67.21
N TRP A 893 -56.48 -97.15 -67.98
CA TRP A 893 -57.12 -96.71 -69.23
C TRP A 893 -58.07 -95.51 -69.06
N LEU A 894 -58.73 -95.37 -67.91
CA LEU A 894 -59.58 -94.21 -67.60
C LEU A 894 -58.78 -92.89 -67.53
N LYS A 895 -57.55 -92.95 -66.99
CA LYS A 895 -56.63 -91.79 -66.92
C LYS A 895 -56.04 -91.48 -68.30
N ASN A 896 -55.71 -92.50 -69.08
CA ASN A 896 -55.25 -92.32 -70.46
C ASN A 896 -56.35 -91.69 -71.32
N GLN A 897 -57.60 -92.11 -71.17
CA GLN A 897 -58.75 -91.52 -71.87
C GLN A 897 -58.97 -90.05 -71.48
N ALA A 898 -58.90 -89.72 -70.18
CA ALA A 898 -58.96 -88.33 -69.72
C ALA A 898 -57.79 -87.48 -70.27
N ALA A 899 -56.57 -88.00 -70.23
CA ALA A 899 -55.40 -87.32 -70.79
C ALA A 899 -55.51 -87.09 -72.30
N THR A 900 -56.01 -88.07 -73.07
CA THR A 900 -56.26 -87.92 -74.51
C THR A 900 -57.37 -86.90 -74.80
N LYS A 901 -58.43 -86.83 -73.99
CA LYS A 901 -59.45 -85.76 -74.05
C LYS A 901 -58.84 -84.39 -73.79
N ASP A 902 -57.97 -84.27 -72.79
CA ASP A 902 -57.27 -83.01 -72.48
C ASP A 902 -56.29 -82.60 -73.58
N PHE A 903 -55.60 -83.55 -74.22
CA PHE A 903 -54.77 -83.27 -75.40
C PHE A 903 -55.62 -82.83 -76.60
N LEU A 904 -56.80 -83.41 -76.80
CA LEU A 904 -57.71 -83.03 -77.87
C LEU A 904 -58.21 -81.59 -77.67
N VAL A 905 -58.71 -81.25 -76.48
CA VAL A 905 -59.15 -79.88 -76.14
C VAL A 905 -58.02 -78.87 -76.32
N ARG A 906 -56.80 -79.21 -75.87
CA ARG A 906 -55.62 -78.36 -76.10
C ARG A 906 -55.31 -78.21 -77.59
N SER A 907 -55.39 -79.30 -78.37
CA SER A 907 -55.17 -79.25 -79.82
C SER A 907 -56.20 -78.38 -80.56
N GLU A 908 -57.46 -78.39 -80.13
CA GLU A 908 -58.54 -77.59 -80.74
C GLU A 908 -58.42 -76.10 -80.38
N SER A 909 -57.90 -75.81 -79.18
CA SER A 909 -57.65 -74.43 -78.75
C SER A 909 -56.50 -73.74 -79.48
N LEU A 910 -55.59 -74.52 -80.08
CA LEU A 910 -54.42 -74.00 -80.79
C LEU A 910 -54.76 -73.62 -82.24
N LYS A 911 -54.52 -72.35 -82.58
CA LYS A 911 -54.71 -71.82 -83.93
C LYS A 911 -53.48 -72.10 -84.79
N CYS A 912 -53.44 -73.24 -85.48
CA CYS A 912 -52.41 -73.49 -86.48
C CYS A 912 -52.75 -72.75 -87.80
N ARG A 913 -52.17 -71.56 -88.00
CA ARG A 913 -52.38 -70.73 -89.21
C ARG A 913 -51.62 -71.24 -90.44
N PHE A 914 -50.78 -72.26 -90.26
CA PHE A 914 -49.83 -72.75 -91.26
C PHE A 914 -50.22 -74.16 -91.71
N GLU A 915 -49.79 -74.53 -92.92
CA GLU A 915 -49.94 -75.91 -93.41
C GLU A 915 -48.98 -76.85 -92.66
N ASN A 916 -49.40 -77.33 -91.49
CA ASN A 916 -48.67 -78.34 -90.73
C ASN A 916 -49.41 -79.67 -90.78
N LYS A 917 -49.07 -80.51 -91.77
CA LYS A 917 -49.71 -81.83 -91.93
C LYS A 917 -49.48 -82.75 -90.73
N ILE A 918 -48.41 -82.56 -89.96
CA ILE A 918 -48.12 -83.38 -88.77
C ILE A 918 -49.09 -83.04 -87.64
N PHE A 919 -49.32 -81.76 -87.38
CA PHE A 919 -50.28 -81.31 -86.36
C PHE A 919 -51.70 -81.80 -86.69
N PHE A 920 -52.16 -81.64 -87.94
CA PHE A 920 -53.47 -82.13 -88.36
C PHE A 920 -53.55 -83.67 -88.38
N ALA A 921 -52.47 -84.38 -88.73
CA ALA A 921 -52.42 -85.84 -88.62
C ALA A 921 -52.51 -86.29 -87.16
N ILE A 922 -51.83 -85.62 -86.24
CA ILE A 922 -51.92 -85.89 -84.80
C ILE A 922 -53.31 -85.57 -84.26
N GLN A 923 -53.95 -84.49 -84.70
CA GLN A 923 -55.36 -84.22 -84.36
C GLN A 923 -56.28 -85.34 -84.85
N ALA A 924 -56.13 -85.80 -86.09
CA ALA A 924 -56.91 -86.91 -86.61
C ALA A 924 -56.63 -88.23 -85.86
N GLU A 925 -55.37 -88.48 -85.50
CA GLU A 925 -54.93 -89.62 -84.70
C GLU A 925 -55.51 -89.57 -83.28
N LEU A 926 -55.53 -88.40 -82.63
CA LEU A 926 -56.16 -88.17 -81.33
C LEU A 926 -57.65 -88.53 -81.37
N HIS A 927 -58.38 -88.08 -82.40
CA HIS A 927 -59.81 -88.41 -82.58
C HIS A 927 -60.02 -89.92 -82.80
N ALA A 928 -59.20 -90.54 -83.64
CA ALA A 928 -59.30 -91.97 -83.94
C ALA A 928 -58.96 -92.82 -82.71
N PHE A 929 -57.89 -92.47 -82.00
CA PHE A 929 -57.42 -93.18 -80.81
C PHE A 929 -58.38 -93.01 -79.63
N LEU A 930 -59.01 -91.84 -79.46
CA LEU A 930 -60.01 -91.62 -78.42
C LEU A 930 -61.23 -92.55 -78.59
N LYS A 931 -61.70 -92.77 -79.82
CA LYS A 931 -62.75 -93.77 -80.11
C LYS A 931 -62.32 -95.20 -79.77
N GLN A 932 -61.04 -95.53 -79.95
CA GLN A 932 -60.48 -96.83 -79.59
C GLN A 932 -60.29 -96.97 -78.06
N LEU A 933 -59.98 -95.87 -77.37
CA LEU A 933 -59.79 -95.83 -75.93
C LEU A 933 -61.08 -96.10 -75.17
N ASP A 934 -62.25 -95.67 -75.67
CA ASP A 934 -63.54 -95.99 -75.06
C ASP A 934 -63.72 -97.53 -74.93
N LEU A 935 -63.32 -98.27 -75.97
CA LEU A 935 -63.29 -99.73 -75.94
C LEU A 935 -62.18 -100.25 -75.01
N ALA A 936 -61.00 -99.64 -74.99
CA ALA A 936 -59.89 -100.06 -74.13
C ALA A 936 -60.20 -99.87 -72.64
N VAL A 937 -60.98 -98.86 -72.25
CA VAL A 937 -61.45 -98.63 -70.87
C VAL A 937 -62.36 -99.76 -70.41
N GLU A 938 -63.33 -100.14 -71.26
CA GLU A 938 -64.22 -101.27 -70.99
C GLU A 938 -63.45 -102.59 -70.89
N LEU A 939 -62.47 -102.80 -71.78
CA LEU A 939 -61.61 -104.00 -71.80
C LEU A 939 -60.62 -104.06 -70.62
N GLY A 940 -60.18 -102.91 -70.11
CA GLY A 940 -59.28 -102.80 -68.97
C GLY A 940 -59.98 -102.77 -67.61
N ALA A 941 -61.32 -102.86 -67.57
CA ALA A 941 -62.07 -102.78 -66.33
C ALA A 941 -61.95 -104.07 -65.49
N PRO A 942 -62.01 -103.98 -64.14
CA PRO A 942 -61.75 -105.10 -63.25
C PRO A 942 -62.76 -106.26 -63.35
N TYR A 943 -63.90 -106.07 -64.04
CA TYR A 943 -64.85 -107.15 -64.33
C TYR A 943 -64.46 -108.04 -65.52
N ILE A 944 -63.47 -107.64 -66.33
CA ILE A 944 -62.92 -108.46 -67.41
C ILE A 944 -61.99 -109.50 -66.80
N LYS A 945 -62.45 -110.76 -66.72
CA LYS A 945 -61.65 -111.89 -66.23
C LYS A 945 -60.85 -112.53 -67.38
N PRO A 946 -59.78 -113.30 -67.10
CA PRO A 946 -58.96 -113.98 -68.12
C PRO A 946 -59.78 -114.81 -69.14
N LEU A 947 -60.89 -115.41 -68.70
CA LEU A 947 -61.83 -116.15 -69.56
C LEU A 947 -62.51 -115.25 -70.63
N HIS A 948 -62.75 -113.98 -70.32
CA HIS A 948 -63.30 -113.03 -71.31
C HIS A 948 -62.26 -112.68 -72.36
N TRP A 949 -60.98 -112.58 -71.99
CA TRP A 949 -59.89 -112.41 -72.96
C TRP A 949 -59.82 -113.63 -73.90
N GLU A 950 -59.89 -114.85 -73.37
CA GLU A 950 -59.96 -116.06 -74.22
C GLU A 950 -61.12 -116.03 -75.21
N GLN A 951 -62.30 -115.55 -74.81
CA GLN A 951 -63.44 -115.38 -75.72
C GLN A 951 -63.19 -114.30 -76.78
N ILE A 952 -62.64 -113.14 -76.40
CA ILE A 952 -62.34 -112.03 -77.33
C ILE A 952 -61.29 -112.45 -78.36
N PHE A 953 -60.22 -113.11 -77.90
CA PHE A 953 -59.15 -113.61 -78.77
C PHE A 953 -59.67 -114.72 -79.71
N LYS A 954 -60.57 -115.59 -79.24
CA LYS A 954 -61.22 -116.62 -80.07
C LYS A 954 -62.13 -116.03 -81.15
N VAL A 955 -62.88 -114.97 -80.85
CA VAL A 955 -63.72 -114.24 -81.84
C VAL A 955 -62.86 -113.48 -82.85
N ARG A 956 -61.69 -112.97 -82.45
CA ARG A 956 -60.74 -112.32 -83.36
C ARG A 956 -59.81 -113.30 -84.10
N GLY A 957 -59.96 -114.61 -83.90
CA GLY A 957 -59.15 -115.64 -84.58
C GLY A 957 -57.69 -115.71 -84.11
N LEU A 958 -57.39 -115.23 -82.91
CA LEU A 958 -56.05 -115.19 -82.31
C LEU A 958 -55.99 -116.20 -81.15
N TYR A 959 -55.10 -117.19 -81.22
CA TYR A 959 -54.84 -118.10 -80.09
C TYR A 959 -53.90 -117.43 -79.08
N ILE A 960 -54.26 -117.43 -77.80
CA ILE A 960 -53.38 -116.93 -76.73
C ILE A 960 -52.39 -118.04 -76.36
N ASP A 961 -51.13 -117.83 -76.73
CA ASP A 961 -50.00 -118.58 -76.18
C ASP A 961 -49.77 -118.07 -74.75
N GLN A 962 -49.94 -118.92 -73.72
CA GLN A 962 -49.65 -118.58 -72.32
C GLN A 962 -48.14 -118.51 -72.04
N ARG A 963 -47.41 -117.81 -72.90
CA ARG A 963 -46.02 -117.40 -72.71
C ARG A 963 -45.89 -115.96 -73.19
N THR A 964 -46.05 -115.03 -72.27
CA THR A 964 -45.10 -113.93 -72.03
C THR A 964 -45.60 -113.06 -70.88
N ASP A 965 -44.67 -112.77 -69.97
CA ASP A 965 -44.83 -111.91 -68.80
C ASP A 965 -45.29 -110.49 -69.13
#